data_AF-A0A534LLU3-F1
#
_entry.id   AF-A0A534LLU3-F1
#
_cell.length_a   1.000
_cell.length_b   1.000
_cell.length_c   1.000
_cell.angle_alpha   90.00
_cell.angle_beta   90.00
_cell.angle_gamma   90.00
#
_symmetry.space_group_name_H-M   'P 1'
#
loop_
_entity.id
_entity.type
_entity.pdbx_description
1 polymer ?
#
loop_
_entity_poly.entity_id
_entity_poly.type
_entity_poly.pdbx_seq_one_letter_code
_entity_poly.pdbx_strand_id
1 'polypeptide(L)'
;MRYHNRRSMEWRPHPFGDKVGCGTRIEHPMNKRSNITIEIVKMVALARGGGALLRTAKGWFLEFRLIPVLLWSYTAVILGTAVAIVGVGGFEPTWFAVALALGGLIQGWETHAINEIYDWRSGTDQVDGARALSGGSRVRNFGLLDERGLWLIFAVSSAAIAALTAWVVVARAPWLAILILTGYVLGIAYTVPPVATAYRPFAGEWLGGFPGVLLSGLGAYAIQTRSLALVPIVALSAHALVCMGMLMMHHYLDAPMDAAAVPPKRTTVVAIGFPNSKRYAAGIAFVAALLYGILGLTTHPAFLLGFALTLPAVWIHLRTNPTDLESVTRNELRIIQLGIAAGLSTAVGLAPVLWPMLPLAVLGYVAHLAVVSPRAKYVGPRLVLVRRVGFVVNPIAGLGGRVGLKGTDGVAEQALAAGAKPTATDRARAFAAALVGVTKDDPNLTFRWVTAGGDMGMGPLRIAGVPPDRIDVIHVPGQPSTSEDTRSTVEESIASGVELILFCGGDGTARDAAAAAKDRVPIVGIPAGVKMHSGLFAISPQAAANLLVAFLRGDLRVGTAEILDLDEEAYRKGEWRVRLFATAKTLVEPQLVSAGKLMVEELSEEAVRAELTTHFSELFEANPDTLFLLGPGSTIQGIASALGIEKTLLGIDAVVGGKTTAKDVNEAAILRLLDRYPKAQLVVSPVGGQGFILGRGNLQVSPPVLRRIGTRNVTVVATPSKLVTTPVLRVDTGDPSLDEEFRAREYLFVLVGYRTSKLHPIQR
;
A
#
# COMPACT_ATOMS: atom_id res chain seq x y z
N MET A 1 2.13 -59.76 27.86
CA MET A 1 3.53 -60.23 27.90
C MET A 1 3.96 -60.62 26.49
N ARG A 2 5.06 -60.02 26.03
CA ARG A 2 6.06 -60.47 25.04
C ARG A 2 5.68 -61.01 23.64
N TYR A 3 6.28 -60.31 22.65
CA TYR A 3 7.06 -60.82 21.49
C TYR A 3 6.30 -61.52 20.35
N HIS A 4 6.63 -61.44 19.05
CA HIS A 4 7.65 -60.79 18.22
C HIS A 4 7.20 -61.00 16.75
N ASN A 5 7.56 -60.12 15.80
CA ASN A 5 7.96 -60.49 14.42
C ASN A 5 8.45 -59.22 13.69
N ARG A 6 9.74 -58.89 13.75
CA ARG A 6 10.84 -59.26 12.81
C ARG A 6 10.56 -58.95 11.33
N ARG A 7 11.22 -57.88 10.86
CA ARG A 7 12.03 -57.73 9.61
C ARG A 7 12.31 -56.22 9.49
N SER A 8 13.42 -55.63 9.95
CA SER A 8 14.85 -55.82 9.62
C SER A 8 15.12 -55.89 8.11
N MET A 9 15.08 -54.74 7.45
CA MET A 9 16.02 -54.28 6.40
C MET A 9 15.44 -53.02 5.76
N GLU A 10 15.69 -51.85 6.34
CA GLU A 10 15.71 -50.58 5.60
C GLU A 10 16.78 -49.69 6.23
N TRP A 11 17.58 -49.08 5.37
CA TRP A 11 18.73 -48.24 5.67
C TRP A 11 18.44 -47.21 6.77
N ARG A 12 19.30 -47.16 7.80
CA ARG A 12 19.37 -45.98 8.68
C ARG A 12 20.15 -44.89 7.94
N PRO A 13 19.58 -43.71 7.67
CA PRO A 13 20.35 -42.61 7.13
C PRO A 13 21.34 -42.08 8.19
N HIS A 14 22.54 -41.77 7.74
CA HIS A 14 23.59 -41.07 8.47
C HIS A 14 23.08 -39.73 9.05
N PRO A 15 23.65 -39.21 10.17
CA PRO A 15 23.14 -38.00 10.83
C PRO A 15 23.39 -36.69 10.05
N PHE A 16 24.00 -36.75 8.86
CA PHE A 16 24.43 -35.58 8.07
C PHE A 16 24.22 -35.81 6.56
N GLY A 17 23.01 -36.21 6.16
CA GLY A 17 22.65 -36.38 4.75
C GLY A 17 21.28 -35.79 4.42
N ASP A 18 21.27 -34.70 3.65
CA ASP A 18 20.27 -34.31 2.63
C ASP A 18 18.77 -34.44 2.98
N LYS A 19 18.38 -34.11 4.20
CA LYS A 19 16.97 -33.85 4.57
C LYS A 19 16.74 -32.50 5.28
N VAL A 20 17.50 -31.46 4.91
CA VAL A 20 17.14 -30.06 5.24
C VAL A 20 16.35 -29.46 4.08
N GLY A 21 15.24 -30.11 3.76
CA GLY A 21 14.49 -29.87 2.52
C GLY A 21 13.13 -30.54 2.53
N CYS A 22 12.34 -30.30 3.57
CA CYS A 22 10.89 -30.40 3.45
C CYS A 22 10.32 -29.28 4.31
N GLY A 23 9.85 -28.23 3.64
CA GLY A 23 9.47 -26.97 4.27
C GLY A 23 8.39 -27.17 5.32
N THR A 24 8.66 -26.71 6.53
CA THR A 24 7.62 -26.00 7.28
C THR A 24 7.20 -24.83 6.42
N ARG A 25 6.13 -25.00 5.63
CA ARG A 25 5.41 -23.87 5.05
C ARG A 25 5.12 -22.92 6.21
N ILE A 26 5.33 -21.62 6.02
CA ILE A 26 4.76 -20.62 6.92
C ILE A 26 3.24 -20.80 6.79
N GLU A 27 2.62 -21.58 7.68
CA GLU A 27 1.24 -22.06 7.55
C GLU A 27 0.22 -20.92 7.56
N HIS A 28 0.62 -19.72 8.00
CA HIS A 28 -0.25 -18.57 8.15
C HIS A 28 0.44 -17.28 7.67
N PRO A 29 0.08 -16.73 6.50
CA PRO A 29 0.44 -15.36 6.15
C PRO A 29 -0.11 -14.37 7.20
N MET A 30 0.61 -13.27 7.43
CA MET A 30 0.20 -12.27 8.42
C MET A 30 -1.14 -11.63 8.04
N ASN A 31 -2.18 -11.90 8.83
CA ASN A 31 -3.57 -11.58 8.50
C ASN A 31 -4.01 -10.14 8.86
N LYS A 32 -3.16 -9.29 9.44
CA LYS A 32 -3.55 -7.94 9.89
C LYS A 32 -2.49 -6.86 9.62
N ARG A 33 -2.95 -5.70 9.12
CA ARG A 33 -2.18 -4.46 9.00
C ARG A 33 -2.19 -3.72 10.36
N SER A 34 -1.05 -3.23 10.82
CA SER A 34 -0.93 -2.44 12.05
C SER A 34 -1.12 -0.97 11.72
N ASN A 35 -2.05 -0.32 12.41
CA ASN A 35 -2.38 1.09 12.21
C ASN A 35 -1.42 2.06 12.92
N ILE A 36 -0.55 1.59 13.81
CA ILE A 36 0.17 2.48 14.74
C ILE A 36 1.41 3.12 14.08
N THR A 37 2.12 2.40 13.22
CA THR A 37 3.39 2.89 12.65
C THR A 37 3.32 3.14 11.14
N ILE A 38 2.32 2.56 10.47
CA ILE A 38 2.10 2.73 9.02
C ILE A 38 1.68 4.17 8.69
N GLU A 39 0.84 4.81 9.52
CA GLU A 39 0.42 6.22 9.32
C GLU A 39 1.58 7.20 9.50
N ILE A 40 2.42 6.94 10.51
CA ILE A 40 3.60 7.75 10.87
C ILE A 40 4.59 7.79 9.69
N VAL A 41 4.93 6.62 9.15
CA VAL A 41 5.89 6.46 8.05
C VAL A 41 5.32 6.92 6.70
N LYS A 42 4.02 6.67 6.43
CA LYS A 42 3.36 7.10 5.18
C LYS A 42 3.22 8.62 5.07
N MET A 43 2.95 9.31 6.17
CA MET A 43 2.83 10.77 6.18
C MET A 43 4.20 11.48 6.03
N VAL A 44 5.31 10.83 6.39
CA VAL A 44 6.68 11.38 6.15
C VAL A 44 7.07 11.37 4.68
N ALA A 45 6.53 10.45 3.88
CA ALA A 45 6.68 10.42 2.42
C ALA A 45 5.84 11.51 1.70
N LEU A 46 4.78 12.01 2.36
CA LEU A 46 3.91 13.07 1.84
C LEU A 46 4.44 14.49 2.10
N ALA A 47 5.48 14.64 2.94
CA ALA A 47 6.23 15.89 3.08
C ALA A 47 7.19 16.09 1.87
N ARG A 48 6.64 16.13 0.65
CA ARG A 48 7.35 16.58 -0.56
C ARG A 48 7.48 18.11 -0.51
N GLY A 49 8.43 18.59 0.28
CA GLY A 49 8.71 20.01 0.44
C GLY A 49 10.13 20.24 0.92
N GLY A 50 11.10 20.08 0.02
CA GLY A 50 12.51 20.29 0.32
C GLY A 50 13.37 20.27 -0.94
N GLY A 51 14.33 21.19 -1.03
CA GLY A 51 15.35 21.17 -2.10
C GLY A 51 16.14 19.86 -2.12
N ALA A 52 16.83 19.57 -3.22
CA ALA A 52 17.59 18.32 -3.41
C ALA A 52 18.56 18.00 -2.25
N LEU A 53 19.17 19.04 -1.67
CA LEU A 53 20.09 18.94 -0.55
C LEU A 53 19.39 18.46 0.75
N LEU A 54 18.19 18.97 1.04
CA LEU A 54 17.41 18.56 2.21
C LEU A 54 16.92 17.11 2.09
N ARG A 55 16.56 16.67 0.87
CA ARG A 55 16.20 15.27 0.60
C ARG A 55 17.37 14.32 0.82
N THR A 56 18.55 14.70 0.33
CA THR A 56 19.78 13.92 0.50
C THR A 56 20.15 13.84 1.98
N ALA A 57 20.17 14.96 2.70
CA ALA A 57 20.46 14.99 4.14
C ALA A 57 19.48 14.13 4.96
N LYS A 58 18.18 14.17 4.63
CA LYS A 58 17.17 13.30 5.23
C LYS A 58 17.45 11.82 4.92
N GLY A 59 17.87 11.52 3.69
CA GLY A 59 18.31 10.18 3.29
C GLY A 59 19.47 9.67 4.15
N TRP A 60 20.53 10.47 4.30
CA TRP A 60 21.70 10.12 5.13
C TRP A 60 21.34 9.90 6.60
N PHE A 61 20.43 10.70 7.15
CA PHE A 61 19.94 10.54 8.52
C PHE A 61 19.12 9.25 8.70
N LEU A 62 18.24 8.92 7.76
CA LEU A 62 17.43 7.70 7.82
C LEU A 62 18.29 6.45 7.62
N GLU A 63 19.28 6.51 6.72
CA GLU A 63 20.25 5.43 6.51
C GLU A 63 21.09 5.14 7.75
N PHE A 64 21.35 6.16 8.58
CA PHE A 64 22.04 5.94 9.86
C PHE A 64 21.31 4.95 10.78
N ARG A 65 20.00 4.76 10.62
CA ARG A 65 19.12 3.90 11.43
C ARG A 65 19.38 4.10 12.92
N LEU A 66 19.09 5.31 13.40
CA LEU A 66 19.44 5.76 14.75
C LEU A 66 18.94 4.86 15.89
N ILE A 67 17.74 4.26 15.79
CA ILE A 67 17.22 3.36 16.83
C ILE A 67 18.10 2.09 16.98
N PRO A 68 18.37 1.32 15.91
CA PRO A 68 19.37 0.23 15.96
C PRO A 68 20.75 0.67 16.47
N VAL A 69 21.24 1.83 16.05
CA VAL A 69 22.55 2.35 16.52
C VAL A 69 22.54 2.63 18.03
N LEU A 70 21.46 3.23 18.54
CA LEU A 70 21.30 3.49 19.98
C LEU A 70 21.31 2.19 20.79
N LEU A 71 20.64 1.13 20.31
CA LEU A 71 20.60 -0.15 21.02
C LEU A 71 21.91 -0.93 20.92
N TRP A 72 22.64 -0.85 19.81
CA TRP A 72 23.80 -1.69 19.53
C TRP A 72 25.10 -0.96 19.86
N SER A 73 25.76 -0.34 18.87
CA SER A 73 27.09 0.25 19.05
C SER A 73 27.12 1.35 20.11
N TYR A 74 26.09 2.20 20.22
CA TYR A 74 26.08 3.29 21.20
C TYR A 74 26.14 2.76 22.64
N THR A 75 25.21 1.89 23.03
CA THR A 75 25.19 1.28 24.37
C THR A 75 26.40 0.39 24.60
N ALA A 76 26.88 -0.35 23.59
CA ALA A 76 28.05 -1.22 23.71
C ALA A 76 29.33 -0.40 23.95
N VAL A 77 29.53 0.71 23.22
CA VAL A 77 30.66 1.63 23.40
C VAL A 77 30.61 2.27 24.78
N ILE A 78 29.43 2.71 25.22
CA ILE A 78 29.24 3.33 26.54
C ILE A 78 29.50 2.34 27.66
N LEU A 79 28.99 1.10 27.56
CA LEU A 79 29.24 0.05 28.55
C LEU A 79 30.72 -0.37 28.57
N GLY A 80 31.36 -0.55 27.40
CA GLY A 80 32.78 -0.87 27.30
C GLY A 80 33.66 0.23 27.91
N THR A 81 33.31 1.49 27.67
CA THR A 81 33.98 2.64 28.28
C THR A 81 33.75 2.70 29.79
N ALA A 82 32.54 2.42 30.27
CA ALA A 82 32.25 2.39 31.70
C ALA A 82 33.08 1.33 32.44
N VAL A 83 33.18 0.13 31.88
CA VAL A 83 34.04 -0.94 32.43
C VAL A 83 35.52 -0.55 32.39
N ALA A 84 35.96 0.17 31.34
CA ALA A 84 37.31 0.71 31.30
C ALA A 84 37.57 1.73 32.40
N ILE A 85 36.66 2.69 32.62
CA ILE A 85 36.78 3.71 33.66
C ILE A 85 36.93 3.06 35.03
N VAL A 86 36.11 2.05 35.34
CA VAL A 86 36.22 1.30 36.61
C VAL A 86 37.55 0.54 36.70
N GLY A 87 38.02 -0.03 35.58
CA GLY A 87 39.25 -0.83 35.55
C GLY A 87 40.55 -0.03 35.67
N VAL A 88 40.63 1.15 35.05
CA VAL A 88 41.85 1.99 35.03
C VAL A 88 41.76 3.23 35.92
N GLY A 89 40.58 3.57 36.44
CA GLY A 89 40.36 4.75 37.28
C GLY A 89 40.41 6.09 36.52
N GLY A 90 40.43 6.06 35.19
CA GLY A 90 40.58 7.24 34.34
C GLY A 90 39.61 7.24 33.16
N PHE A 91 39.29 8.44 32.66
CA PHE A 91 38.41 8.64 31.52
C PHE A 91 39.10 9.58 30.52
N GLU A 92 39.37 9.10 29.30
CA GLU A 92 39.89 9.93 28.21
C GLU A 92 38.74 10.27 27.23
N PRO A 93 38.17 11.50 27.27
CA PRO A 93 37.00 11.86 26.47
C PRO A 93 37.24 11.79 24.96
N THR A 94 38.46 12.07 24.52
CA THR A 94 38.86 11.98 23.11
C THR A 94 38.69 10.57 22.57
N TRP A 95 39.17 9.56 23.29
CA TRP A 95 39.08 8.16 22.84
C TRP A 95 37.67 7.60 22.98
N PHE A 96 36.90 8.11 23.93
CA PHE A 96 35.47 7.84 24.00
C PHE A 96 34.74 8.37 22.75
N ALA A 97 35.01 9.62 22.35
CA ALA A 97 34.43 10.20 21.14
C ALA A 97 34.86 9.45 19.87
N VAL A 98 36.13 9.03 19.78
CA VAL A 98 36.63 8.21 18.66
C VAL A 98 35.94 6.85 18.63
N ALA A 99 35.75 6.19 19.78
CA ALA A 99 35.03 4.92 19.85
C ALA A 99 33.56 5.05 19.41
N LEU A 100 32.87 6.11 19.85
CA LEU A 100 31.51 6.41 19.41
C LEU A 100 31.44 6.68 17.91
N ALA A 101 32.40 7.45 17.37
CA ALA A 101 32.49 7.73 15.95
C ALA A 101 32.73 6.45 15.14
N LEU A 102 33.69 5.61 15.53
CA LEU A 102 33.96 4.32 14.86
C LEU A 102 32.74 3.38 14.90
N GLY A 103 32.10 3.22 16.07
CA GLY A 103 30.90 2.41 16.21
C GLY A 103 29.73 2.91 15.33
N GLY A 104 29.49 4.22 15.34
CA GLY A 104 28.46 4.85 14.52
C GLY A 104 28.76 4.81 13.02
N LEU A 105 30.01 4.99 12.59
CA LEU A 105 30.40 4.91 11.19
C LEU A 105 30.27 3.48 10.64
N ILE A 106 30.77 2.50 11.38
CA ILE A 106 30.75 1.08 10.98
C ILE A 106 29.32 0.58 10.97
N GLN A 107 28.61 0.64 12.10
CA GLN A 107 27.24 0.12 12.14
C GLN A 107 26.27 1.02 11.35
N GLY A 108 26.27 2.31 11.68
CA GLY A 108 25.23 3.26 11.29
C GLY A 108 25.23 3.56 9.79
N TRP A 109 26.38 3.67 9.15
CA TRP A 109 26.46 3.97 7.72
C TRP A 109 27.02 2.84 6.89
N GLU A 110 28.22 2.33 7.20
CA GLU A 110 28.89 1.32 6.38
C GLU A 110 28.04 0.05 6.24
N THR A 111 27.73 -0.60 7.36
CA THR A 111 27.01 -1.88 7.37
C THR A 111 25.57 -1.70 6.88
N HIS A 112 24.87 -0.64 7.32
CA HIS A 112 23.51 -0.38 6.88
C HIS A 112 23.40 -0.04 5.40
N ALA A 113 24.30 0.78 4.84
CA ALA A 113 24.26 1.15 3.42
C ALA A 113 24.50 -0.06 2.51
N ILE A 114 25.50 -0.90 2.84
CA ILE A 114 25.67 -2.17 2.14
C ILE A 114 24.43 -3.04 2.27
N ASN A 115 23.88 -3.14 3.49
CA ASN A 115 22.71 -3.97 3.73
C ASN A 115 21.51 -3.51 2.87
N GLU A 116 21.23 -2.21 2.82
CA GLU A 116 20.16 -1.62 1.99
C GLU A 116 20.38 -1.89 0.49
N ILE A 117 21.61 -1.78 -0.02
CA ILE A 117 21.92 -2.05 -1.44
C ILE A 117 21.55 -3.51 -1.81
N TYR A 118 21.97 -4.48 -1.00
CA TYR A 118 21.76 -5.90 -1.31
C TYR A 118 20.35 -6.39 -0.94
N ASP A 119 19.71 -5.83 0.08
CA ASP A 119 18.29 -6.10 0.39
C ASP A 119 17.37 -5.56 -0.70
N TRP A 120 17.73 -4.42 -1.30
CA TRP A 120 17.06 -3.92 -2.50
C TRP A 120 17.30 -4.82 -3.70
N ARG A 121 18.54 -5.22 -3.98
CA ARG A 121 18.89 -6.09 -5.12
C ARG A 121 18.25 -7.48 -5.04
N SER A 122 18.13 -8.04 -3.83
CA SER A 122 17.52 -9.36 -3.61
C SER A 122 15.99 -9.36 -3.64
N GLY A 123 15.36 -8.18 -3.75
CA GLY A 123 13.91 -8.01 -3.78
C GLY A 123 13.24 -8.01 -2.40
N THR A 124 13.99 -8.24 -1.31
CA THR A 124 13.44 -8.25 0.06
C THR A 124 12.72 -6.94 0.38
N ASP A 125 13.32 -5.80 0.02
CA ASP A 125 12.79 -4.46 0.33
C ASP A 125 12.01 -3.80 -0.82
N GLN A 126 11.80 -4.51 -1.93
CA GLN A 126 10.95 -4.06 -3.04
C GLN A 126 9.46 -4.34 -2.79
N VAL A 127 9.15 -5.27 -1.89
CA VAL A 127 7.77 -5.61 -1.51
C VAL A 127 7.30 -4.64 -0.42
N ASP A 128 6.21 -3.91 -0.69
CA ASP A 128 5.49 -3.09 0.31
C ASP A 128 4.81 -3.99 1.36
N GLY A 129 5.62 -4.66 2.19
CA GLY A 129 5.18 -5.46 3.31
C GLY A 129 4.62 -4.58 4.43
N ALA A 130 3.74 -5.16 5.26
CA ALA A 130 3.18 -4.51 6.44
C ALA A 130 4.25 -4.41 7.55
N ARG A 131 5.29 -3.62 7.31
CA ARG A 131 6.41 -3.38 8.20
C ARG A 131 6.15 -2.09 8.97
N ALA A 132 6.01 -2.18 10.28
CA ALA A 132 5.63 -1.05 11.13
C ALA A 132 6.88 -0.30 11.63
N LEU A 133 7.76 -0.96 12.37
CA LEU A 133 9.06 -0.45 12.84
C LEU A 133 10.23 -1.09 12.09
N SER A 134 10.15 -2.40 11.85
CA SER A 134 11.16 -3.20 11.16
C SER A 134 10.97 -3.17 9.65
N GLY A 135 11.78 -2.40 8.95
CA GLY A 135 12.06 -2.50 7.52
C GLY A 135 13.37 -1.76 7.30
N GLY A 136 14.01 -1.90 6.14
CA GLY A 136 15.20 -1.10 5.82
C GLY A 136 15.01 0.40 6.05
N SER A 137 16.04 1.21 5.80
CA SER A 137 15.94 2.67 5.99
C SER A 137 14.83 3.30 5.12
N ARG A 138 14.32 2.54 4.14
CA ARG A 138 13.30 2.90 3.14
C ARG A 138 13.70 4.10 2.31
N VAL A 139 14.98 4.47 2.33
CA VAL A 139 15.49 5.62 1.57
C VAL A 139 15.31 5.39 0.07
N ARG A 140 15.39 4.12 -0.37
CA ARG A 140 15.10 3.67 -1.73
C ARG A 140 13.60 3.73 -2.03
N ASN A 141 12.76 3.17 -1.15
CA ASN A 141 11.29 3.19 -1.31
C ASN A 141 10.74 4.63 -1.39
N PHE A 142 11.34 5.58 -0.66
CA PHE A 142 10.93 6.98 -0.67
C PHE A 142 11.60 7.85 -1.75
N GLY A 143 12.51 7.29 -2.54
CA GLY A 143 13.27 8.06 -3.53
C GLY A 143 14.12 9.18 -2.91
N LEU A 144 14.61 8.98 -1.69
CA LEU A 144 15.49 9.91 -0.98
C LEU A 144 16.95 9.72 -1.37
N LEU A 145 17.36 8.47 -1.58
CA LEU A 145 18.69 8.08 -2.05
C LEU A 145 18.55 7.03 -3.15
N ASP A 146 19.35 7.18 -4.20
CA ASP A 146 19.57 6.12 -5.17
C ASP A 146 20.73 5.22 -4.72
N GLU A 147 21.00 4.16 -5.48
CA GLU A 147 22.08 3.24 -5.17
C GLU A 147 23.46 3.93 -5.18
N ARG A 148 23.66 4.92 -6.07
CA ARG A 148 24.88 5.73 -6.10
C ARG A 148 25.07 6.52 -4.80
N GLY A 149 23.99 7.09 -4.26
CA GLY A 149 24.00 7.75 -2.97
C GLY A 149 24.39 6.82 -1.81
N LEU A 150 23.93 5.56 -1.83
CA LEU A 150 24.32 4.56 -0.83
C LEU A 150 25.79 4.16 -0.95
N TRP A 151 26.32 3.97 -2.16
CA TRP A 151 27.76 3.73 -2.38
C TRP A 151 28.61 4.93 -1.96
N LEU A 152 28.12 6.17 -2.12
CA LEU A 152 28.80 7.36 -1.63
C LEU A 152 28.87 7.38 -0.10
N ILE A 153 27.77 7.05 0.59
CA ILE A 153 27.75 6.91 2.05
C ILE A 153 28.80 5.89 2.48
N PHE A 154 28.80 4.71 1.85
CA PHE A 154 29.77 3.65 2.13
C PHE A 154 31.21 4.09 1.90
N ALA A 155 31.51 4.77 0.80
CA ALA A 155 32.86 5.22 0.47
C ALA A 155 33.38 6.28 1.46
N VAL A 156 32.53 7.27 1.79
CA VAL A 156 32.89 8.34 2.73
C VAL A 156 33.06 7.79 4.15
N SER A 157 32.16 6.92 4.61
CA SER A 157 32.29 6.30 5.92
C SER A 157 33.53 5.40 6.00
N SER A 158 33.83 4.62 4.96
CA SER A 158 35.04 3.79 4.89
C SER A 158 36.32 4.62 4.96
N ALA A 159 36.39 5.75 4.25
CA ALA A 159 37.52 6.66 4.32
C ALA A 159 37.70 7.27 5.72
N ALA A 160 36.60 7.68 6.36
CA ALA A 160 36.63 8.20 7.74
C ALA A 160 37.06 7.13 8.75
N ILE A 161 36.58 5.88 8.61
CA ILE A 161 37.00 4.74 9.44
C ILE A 161 38.50 4.49 9.27
N ALA A 162 39.02 4.50 8.04
CA ALA A 162 40.45 4.30 7.78
C ALA A 162 41.31 5.40 8.43
N ALA A 163 40.90 6.67 8.32
CA ALA A 163 41.61 7.80 8.94
C ALA A 163 41.61 7.70 10.48
N LEU A 164 40.46 7.42 11.09
CA LEU A 164 40.36 7.21 12.54
C LEU A 164 41.17 5.99 12.99
N THR A 165 41.15 4.90 12.23
CA THR A 165 41.93 3.69 12.54
C THR A 165 43.43 3.98 12.50
N ALA A 166 43.92 4.71 11.48
CA ALA A 166 45.31 5.13 11.41
C ALA A 166 45.71 5.99 12.61
N TRP A 167 44.83 6.90 13.05
CA TRP A 167 45.07 7.70 14.25
C TRP A 167 45.13 6.84 15.52
N VAL A 168 44.22 5.87 15.67
CA VAL A 168 44.23 4.91 16.80
C VAL A 168 45.52 4.09 16.81
N VAL A 169 46.00 3.63 15.66
CA VAL A 169 47.25 2.86 15.53
C VAL A 169 48.44 3.67 16.03
N VAL A 170 48.55 4.91 15.58
CA VAL A 170 49.69 5.79 15.90
C VAL A 170 49.65 6.27 17.35
N ALA A 171 48.48 6.68 17.85
CA ALA A 171 48.36 7.33 19.14
C ALA A 171 48.01 6.38 20.31
N ARG A 172 47.57 5.14 20.03
CA ARG A 172 47.21 4.16 21.07
C ARG A 172 48.00 2.87 20.97
N ALA A 173 47.67 2.02 20.01
CA ALA A 173 48.35 0.75 19.82
C ALA A 173 48.00 0.14 18.45
N PRO A 174 48.98 -0.40 17.69
CA PRO A 174 48.73 -0.99 16.37
C PRO A 174 47.74 -2.16 16.38
N TRP A 175 47.75 -2.98 17.44
CA TRP A 175 46.89 -4.16 17.53
C TRP A 175 45.39 -3.80 17.61
N LEU A 176 45.03 -2.58 18.02
CA LEU A 176 43.63 -2.12 18.06
C LEU A 176 43.00 -2.07 16.66
N ALA A 177 43.81 -1.92 15.61
CA ALA A 177 43.32 -2.02 14.24
C ALA A 177 42.70 -3.39 13.96
N ILE A 178 43.16 -4.46 14.60
CA ILE A 178 42.59 -5.80 14.41
C ILE A 178 41.11 -5.81 14.83
N LEU A 179 40.77 -5.19 15.97
CA LEU A 179 39.38 -5.13 16.44
C LEU A 179 38.49 -4.31 15.48
N ILE A 180 38.99 -3.15 15.03
CA ILE A 180 38.25 -2.24 14.14
C ILE A 180 38.05 -2.87 12.75
N LEU A 181 39.13 -3.40 12.16
CA LEU A 181 39.10 -4.03 10.83
C LEU A 181 38.27 -5.30 10.84
N THR A 182 38.32 -6.10 11.92
CA THR A 182 37.45 -7.28 12.05
C THR A 182 35.99 -6.85 12.10
N GLY A 183 35.64 -5.83 12.88
CA GLY A 183 34.27 -5.28 12.92
C GLY A 183 33.79 -4.81 11.55
N TYR A 184 34.62 -4.04 10.84
CA TYR A 184 34.35 -3.57 9.48
C TYR A 184 34.14 -4.73 8.48
N VAL A 185 35.06 -5.71 8.45
CA VAL A 185 34.97 -6.85 7.52
C VAL A 185 33.75 -7.72 7.83
N LEU A 186 33.42 -7.94 9.10
CA LEU A 186 32.22 -8.69 9.49
C LEU A 186 30.92 -7.96 9.09
N GLY A 187 30.90 -6.63 9.18
CA GLY A 187 29.80 -5.80 8.67
C GLY A 187 29.53 -6.02 7.18
N ILE A 188 30.59 -6.03 6.36
CA ILE A 188 30.50 -6.33 4.93
C ILE A 188 30.06 -7.79 4.71
N ALA A 189 30.73 -8.73 5.36
CA ALA A 189 30.51 -10.17 5.20
C ALA A 189 29.12 -10.63 5.66
N TYR A 190 28.43 -9.81 6.47
CA TYR A 190 27.06 -10.03 6.88
C TYR A 190 26.11 -10.11 5.68
N THR A 191 26.25 -9.20 4.70
CA THR A 191 25.32 -9.12 3.58
C THR A 191 25.94 -9.52 2.24
N VAL A 192 27.23 -9.27 2.02
CA VAL A 192 27.87 -9.42 0.70
C VAL A 192 28.23 -10.88 0.38
N PRO A 193 27.87 -11.41 -0.81
CA PRO A 193 28.30 -12.73 -1.28
C PRO A 193 29.82 -12.85 -1.48
N PRO A 194 30.42 -14.05 -1.36
CA PRO A 194 29.78 -15.34 -1.15
C PRO A 194 29.49 -15.66 0.33
N VAL A 195 29.95 -14.82 1.27
CA VAL A 195 29.82 -15.08 2.71
C VAL A 195 28.37 -14.90 3.16
N ALA A 196 27.84 -13.68 3.00
CA ALA A 196 26.46 -13.29 3.26
C ALA A 196 25.85 -14.02 4.48
N THR A 197 26.43 -13.84 5.67
CA THR A 197 26.00 -14.61 6.86
C THR A 197 24.54 -14.38 7.21
N ALA A 198 23.97 -13.21 6.89
CA ALA A 198 22.55 -12.89 7.05
C ALA A 198 21.61 -13.84 6.26
N TYR A 199 22.11 -14.52 5.23
CA TYR A 199 21.33 -15.44 4.39
C TYR A 199 21.33 -16.86 4.95
N ARG A 200 22.10 -17.12 6.01
CA ARG A 200 22.37 -18.46 6.54
C ARG A 200 21.86 -18.58 7.97
N PRO A 201 21.26 -19.72 8.35
CA PRO A 201 20.67 -19.87 9.67
C PRO A 201 21.77 -19.89 10.73
N PHE A 202 21.51 -19.22 11.86
CA PHE A 202 22.40 -19.01 13.01
C PHE A 202 23.67 -18.19 12.72
N ALA A 203 24.14 -18.15 11.47
CA ALA A 203 25.36 -17.44 11.09
C ALA A 203 25.17 -15.92 11.12
N GLY A 204 24.01 -15.40 10.73
CA GLY A 204 23.73 -13.98 10.80
C GLY A 204 23.86 -13.44 12.23
N GLU A 205 23.34 -14.18 13.20
CA GLU A 205 23.40 -13.84 14.61
C GLU A 205 24.81 -14.04 15.18
N TRP A 206 25.43 -15.22 15.00
CA TRP A 206 26.68 -15.57 15.70
C TRP A 206 27.96 -15.14 14.99
N LEU A 207 27.93 -14.90 13.68
CA LEU A 207 29.09 -14.43 12.90
C LEU A 207 28.94 -12.98 12.45
N GLY A 208 27.73 -12.41 12.52
CA GLY A 208 27.48 -10.99 12.23
C GLY A 208 27.13 -10.20 13.48
N GLY A 209 25.89 -10.35 13.96
CA GLY A 209 25.32 -9.51 15.02
C GLY A 209 26.10 -9.55 16.35
N PHE A 210 26.32 -10.74 16.90
CA PHE A 210 27.06 -10.94 18.16
C PHE A 210 28.47 -10.36 18.12
N PRO A 211 29.36 -10.76 17.19
CA PRO A 211 30.72 -10.24 17.17
C PRO A 211 30.76 -8.74 16.83
N GLY A 212 29.83 -8.22 16.03
CA GLY A 212 29.75 -6.78 15.75
C GLY A 212 29.54 -5.95 17.01
N VAL A 213 28.55 -6.31 17.84
CA VAL A 213 28.28 -5.61 19.11
C VAL A 213 29.41 -5.82 20.12
N LEU A 214 29.90 -7.06 20.24
CA LEU A 214 31.00 -7.39 21.16
C LEU A 214 32.26 -6.59 20.83
N LEU A 215 32.67 -6.56 19.55
CA LEU A 215 33.86 -5.83 19.09
C LEU A 215 33.70 -4.33 19.22
N SER A 216 32.50 -3.77 19.01
CA SER A 216 32.24 -2.35 19.23
C SER A 216 32.50 -1.95 20.68
N GLY A 217 32.02 -2.75 21.64
CA GLY A 217 32.27 -2.49 23.06
C GLY A 217 33.71 -2.79 23.48
N LEU A 218 34.30 -3.88 22.98
CA LEU A 218 35.68 -4.25 23.32
C LEU A 218 36.67 -3.25 22.73
N GLY A 219 36.39 -2.70 21.55
CA GLY A 219 37.13 -1.59 20.98
C GLY A 219 37.09 -0.35 21.88
N ALA A 220 35.92 -0.01 22.42
CA ALA A 220 35.77 1.10 23.37
C ALA A 220 36.48 0.87 24.71
N TYR A 221 36.50 -0.38 25.20
CA TYR A 221 37.30 -0.74 26.37
C TYR A 221 38.80 -0.64 26.05
N ALA A 222 39.24 -1.32 25.00
CA ALA A 222 40.65 -1.47 24.63
C ALA A 222 41.29 -0.16 24.17
N ILE A 223 40.54 0.74 23.52
CA ILE A 223 41.06 2.06 23.16
C ILE A 223 41.34 2.90 24.41
N GLN A 224 40.61 2.69 25.51
CA GLN A 224 40.83 3.37 26.79
C GLN A 224 41.96 2.70 27.59
N THR A 225 41.99 1.37 27.67
CA THR A 225 42.91 0.63 28.56
C THR A 225 44.19 0.14 27.89
N ARG A 226 44.22 0.06 26.56
CA ARG A 226 45.24 -0.63 25.76
C ARG A 226 45.42 -2.11 26.12
N SER A 227 44.40 -2.74 26.70
CA SER A 227 44.40 -4.15 27.08
C SER A 227 43.04 -4.80 26.83
N LEU A 228 42.97 -6.13 26.98
CA LEU A 228 41.73 -6.89 27.04
C LEU A 228 41.67 -7.61 28.40
N ALA A 229 40.47 -7.73 28.96
CA ALA A 229 40.25 -8.39 30.23
C ALA A 229 38.98 -9.26 30.19
N LEU A 230 38.86 -10.21 31.12
CA LEU A 230 37.73 -11.14 31.15
C LEU A 230 36.40 -10.43 31.46
N VAL A 231 36.40 -9.50 32.42
CA VAL A 231 35.20 -8.76 32.83
C VAL A 231 34.51 -8.04 31.66
N PRO A 232 35.19 -7.18 30.87
CA PRO A 232 34.55 -6.55 29.71
C PRO A 232 34.13 -7.55 28.64
N ILE A 233 34.86 -8.65 28.42
CA ILE A 233 34.44 -9.72 27.48
C ILE A 233 33.10 -10.31 27.91
N VAL A 234 32.94 -10.66 29.19
CA VAL A 234 31.69 -11.23 29.71
C VAL A 234 30.56 -10.20 29.71
N ALA A 235 30.84 -8.96 30.14
CA ALA A 235 29.84 -7.88 30.19
C ALA A 235 29.30 -7.53 28.80
N LEU A 236 30.20 -7.41 27.82
CA LEU A 236 29.82 -7.08 26.45
C LEU A 236 29.24 -8.28 25.71
N SER A 237 29.60 -9.52 26.09
CA SER A 237 28.90 -10.71 25.61
C SER A 237 27.46 -10.72 26.12
N ALA A 238 27.22 -10.41 27.40
CA ALA A 238 25.87 -10.28 27.95
C ALA A 238 25.06 -9.23 27.16
N HIS A 239 25.66 -8.07 26.89
CA HIS A 239 25.01 -7.01 26.11
C HIS A 239 24.79 -7.37 24.63
N ALA A 240 25.74 -8.04 23.99
CA ALA A 240 25.60 -8.53 22.62
C ALA A 240 24.44 -9.54 22.51
N LEU A 241 24.25 -10.41 23.51
CA LEU A 241 23.09 -11.31 23.57
C LEU A 241 21.77 -10.55 23.72
N VAL A 242 21.72 -9.44 24.48
CA VAL A 242 20.54 -8.56 24.52
C VAL A 242 20.20 -8.03 23.13
N CYS A 243 21.21 -7.56 22.39
CA CYS A 243 21.03 -7.05 21.02
C CYS A 243 20.58 -8.15 20.04
N MET A 244 21.11 -9.37 20.17
CA MET A 244 20.65 -10.52 19.38
C MET A 244 19.19 -10.90 19.68
N GLY A 245 18.75 -10.80 20.94
CA GLY A 245 17.35 -10.99 21.30
C GLY A 245 16.45 -10.06 20.48
N MET A 246 16.82 -8.78 20.36
CA MET A 246 16.13 -7.83 19.49
C MET A 246 16.20 -8.23 18.01
N LEU A 247 17.37 -8.63 17.50
CA LEU A 247 17.54 -9.08 16.11
C LEU A 247 16.56 -10.22 15.76
N MET A 248 16.35 -11.17 16.66
CA MET A 248 15.37 -12.24 16.45
C MET A 248 13.94 -11.73 16.32
N MET A 249 13.58 -10.66 17.04
CA MET A 249 12.26 -10.03 16.91
C MET A 249 12.07 -9.40 15.53
N HIS A 250 13.13 -8.77 15.01
CA HIS A 250 13.18 -8.20 13.67
C HIS A 250 12.90 -9.26 12.60
N HIS A 251 13.60 -10.39 12.68
CA HIS A 251 13.44 -11.49 11.73
C HIS A 251 12.04 -12.14 11.72
N TYR A 252 11.19 -11.94 12.74
CA TYR A 252 9.81 -12.44 12.69
C TYR A 252 9.00 -11.78 11.59
N LEU A 253 9.16 -10.46 11.40
CA LEU A 253 8.43 -9.69 10.40
C LEU A 253 9.01 -9.87 9.00
N ASP A 254 10.32 -10.08 8.90
CA ASP A 254 10.99 -10.26 7.61
C ASP A 254 10.94 -11.71 7.10
N ALA A 255 10.65 -12.72 7.95
CA ALA A 255 10.71 -14.13 7.57
C ALA A 255 9.97 -14.50 6.26
N PRO A 256 8.74 -14.03 5.98
CA PRO A 256 8.08 -14.35 4.71
C PRO A 256 8.81 -13.74 3.50
N MET A 257 9.42 -12.56 3.65
CA MET A 257 10.10 -11.80 2.59
C MET A 257 11.51 -12.32 2.38
N ASP A 258 12.19 -12.69 3.46
CA ASP A 258 13.47 -13.40 3.43
C ASP A 258 13.35 -14.73 2.68
N ALA A 259 12.30 -15.50 2.96
CA ALA A 259 12.01 -16.75 2.26
C ALA A 259 11.70 -16.56 0.77
N ALA A 260 11.17 -15.40 0.38
CA ALA A 260 10.82 -15.06 -1.00
C ALA A 260 11.93 -14.32 -1.77
N ALA A 261 13.02 -13.93 -1.10
CA ALA A 261 14.14 -13.20 -1.71
C ALA A 261 14.88 -14.02 -2.76
N VAL A 262 15.59 -13.35 -3.67
CA VAL A 262 16.43 -13.99 -4.68
C VAL A 262 17.87 -13.45 -4.57
N PRO A 263 18.86 -14.28 -4.14
CA PRO A 263 18.72 -15.66 -3.67
C PRO A 263 17.96 -15.76 -2.33
N PRO A 264 17.36 -16.91 -2.01
CA PRO A 264 16.55 -17.07 -0.80
C PRO A 264 17.39 -16.90 0.46
N LYS A 265 16.93 -16.01 1.36
CA LYS A 265 17.52 -15.82 2.67
C LYS A 265 16.96 -16.87 3.63
N ARG A 266 17.78 -17.86 3.98
CA ARG A 266 17.43 -18.85 5.01
C ARG A 266 17.86 -18.34 6.39
N THR A 267 17.23 -17.29 6.88
CA THR A 267 17.45 -16.80 8.26
C THR A 267 17.07 -17.86 9.29
N THR A 268 17.51 -17.69 10.53
CA THR A 268 17.18 -18.62 11.62
C THR A 268 15.68 -18.82 11.75
N VAL A 269 14.89 -17.74 11.64
CA VAL A 269 13.42 -17.82 11.71
C VAL A 269 12.82 -18.65 10.58
N VAL A 270 13.32 -18.48 9.36
CA VAL A 270 12.90 -19.29 8.20
C VAL A 270 13.29 -20.75 8.37
N ALA A 271 14.45 -21.03 8.97
CA ALA A 271 14.98 -22.38 9.11
C ALA A 271 14.31 -23.22 10.21
N ILE A 272 13.99 -22.63 11.38
CA ILE A 272 13.46 -23.37 12.54
C ILE A 272 11.99 -23.08 12.86
N GLY A 273 11.40 -22.07 12.20
CA GLY A 273 10.00 -21.67 12.35
C GLY A 273 9.70 -20.90 13.63
N PHE A 274 8.61 -20.12 13.60
CA PHE A 274 8.22 -19.19 14.66
C PHE A 274 8.21 -19.76 16.10
N PRO A 275 7.67 -20.96 16.39
CA PRO A 275 7.63 -21.47 17.75
C PRO A 275 9.02 -21.71 18.35
N ASN A 276 9.94 -22.25 17.55
CA ASN A 276 11.30 -22.53 17.99
C ASN A 276 12.14 -21.25 18.05
N SER A 277 11.94 -20.31 17.12
CA SER A 277 12.63 -19.02 17.14
C SER A 277 12.30 -18.20 18.37
N LYS A 278 11.05 -18.24 18.85
CA LYS A 278 10.67 -17.61 20.14
C LYS A 278 11.41 -18.19 21.32
N ARG A 279 11.51 -19.52 21.40
CA ARG A 279 12.24 -20.22 22.47
C ARG A 279 13.73 -19.94 22.39
N TYR A 280 14.28 -19.89 21.18
CA TYR A 280 15.67 -19.55 20.91
C TYR A 280 15.99 -18.11 21.38
N ALA A 281 15.19 -17.12 20.99
CA ALA A 281 15.35 -15.73 21.42
C ALA A 281 15.19 -15.57 22.95
N ALA A 282 14.22 -16.27 23.55
CA ALA A 282 14.05 -16.29 25.00
C ALA A 282 15.25 -16.90 25.74
N GLY A 283 15.85 -17.96 25.18
CA GLY A 283 17.08 -18.58 25.70
C GLY A 283 18.27 -17.62 25.63
N ILE A 284 18.45 -16.92 24.52
CA ILE A 284 19.47 -15.87 24.37
C ILE A 284 19.30 -14.79 25.45
N ALA A 285 18.08 -14.25 25.61
CA ALA A 285 17.79 -13.23 26.61
C ALA A 285 18.01 -13.74 28.05
N PHE A 286 17.72 -15.02 28.32
CA PHE A 286 17.96 -15.64 29.62
C PHE A 286 19.46 -15.74 29.92
N VAL A 287 20.27 -16.20 28.97
CA VAL A 287 21.73 -16.26 29.13
C VAL A 287 22.32 -14.87 29.32
N ALA A 288 21.82 -13.87 28.57
CA ALA A 288 22.22 -12.47 28.74
C ALA A 288 21.96 -11.97 30.18
N ALA A 289 20.75 -12.20 30.70
CA ALA A 289 20.41 -11.86 32.08
C ALA A 289 21.31 -12.59 33.06
N LEU A 290 21.51 -13.90 32.89
CA LEU A 290 22.36 -14.70 33.78
C LEU A 290 23.80 -14.15 33.86
N LEU A 291 24.40 -13.79 32.72
CA LEU A 291 25.74 -13.19 32.69
C LEU A 291 25.79 -11.83 33.43
N TYR A 292 24.78 -10.97 33.22
CA TYR A 292 24.66 -9.73 34.00
C TYR A 292 24.50 -10.00 35.49
N GLY A 293 23.70 -11.00 35.88
CA GLY A 293 23.50 -11.39 37.28
C GLY A 293 24.79 -11.88 37.93
N ILE A 294 25.55 -12.75 37.23
CA ILE A 294 26.86 -13.24 37.70
C ILE A 294 27.81 -12.07 37.92
N LEU A 295 27.93 -11.14 36.96
CA LEU A 295 28.77 -9.94 37.12
C LEU A 295 28.28 -9.03 38.24
N GLY A 296 26.96 -8.94 38.43
CA GLY A 296 26.31 -8.19 39.52
C GLY A 296 26.72 -8.67 40.89
N LEU A 297 26.83 -9.99 41.05
CA LEU A 297 27.17 -10.64 42.32
C LEU A 297 28.68 -10.78 42.56
N THR A 298 29.47 -10.93 41.50
CA THR A 298 30.90 -11.27 41.60
C THR A 298 31.83 -10.08 41.35
N THR A 299 31.38 -9.06 40.62
CA THR A 299 32.24 -7.97 40.15
C THR A 299 31.76 -6.60 40.62
N HIS A 300 30.53 -6.19 40.27
CA HIS A 300 30.00 -4.88 40.65
C HIS A 300 28.45 -4.86 40.64
N PRO A 301 27.80 -4.34 41.69
CA PRO A 301 26.33 -4.41 41.82
C PRO A 301 25.56 -3.68 40.70
N ALA A 302 26.17 -2.70 40.03
CA ALA A 302 25.53 -2.00 38.89
C ALA A 302 25.09 -2.95 37.76
N PHE A 303 25.76 -4.09 37.56
CA PHE A 303 25.32 -5.09 36.56
C PHE A 303 23.97 -5.73 36.90
N LEU A 304 23.50 -5.65 38.16
CA LEU A 304 22.14 -6.08 38.53
C LEU A 304 21.05 -5.22 37.86
N LEU A 305 21.36 -3.99 37.45
CA LEU A 305 20.45 -3.18 36.62
C LEU A 305 20.26 -3.82 35.25
N GLY A 306 21.37 -4.26 34.62
CA GLY A 306 21.35 -5.01 33.36
C GLY A 306 20.56 -6.31 33.48
N PHE A 307 20.73 -7.05 34.58
CA PHE A 307 19.94 -8.25 34.87
C PHE A 307 18.44 -7.94 34.97
N ALA A 308 18.06 -6.98 35.81
CA ALA A 308 16.67 -6.64 36.08
C ALA A 308 15.93 -6.15 34.84
N LEU A 309 16.61 -5.40 33.95
CA LEU A 309 16.03 -4.87 32.72
C LEU A 309 16.02 -5.89 31.58
N THR A 310 16.93 -6.87 31.58
CA THR A 310 16.99 -7.92 30.55
C THR A 310 16.03 -9.08 30.83
N LEU A 311 15.83 -9.46 32.09
CA LEU A 311 15.01 -10.62 32.47
C LEU A 311 13.56 -10.59 31.91
N PRO A 312 12.85 -9.44 31.89
CA PRO A 312 11.52 -9.37 31.29
C PRO A 312 11.48 -9.72 29.79
N ALA A 313 12.58 -9.54 29.06
CA ALA A 313 12.65 -9.84 27.62
C ALA A 313 12.40 -11.34 27.33
N VAL A 314 12.78 -12.24 28.26
CA VAL A 314 12.51 -13.68 28.16
C VAL A 314 11.01 -13.94 28.02
N TRP A 315 10.21 -13.33 28.89
CA TRP A 315 8.76 -13.49 28.87
C TRP A 315 8.12 -12.81 27.65
N ILE A 316 8.63 -11.63 27.26
CA ILE A 316 8.16 -10.91 26.07
C ILE A 316 8.34 -11.76 24.81
N HIS A 317 9.52 -12.39 24.62
CA HIS A 317 9.75 -13.29 23.49
C HIS A 317 8.79 -14.49 23.50
N LEU A 318 8.60 -15.14 24.65
CA LEU A 318 7.71 -16.29 24.77
C LEU A 318 6.24 -15.93 24.52
N ARG A 319 5.80 -14.71 24.83
CA ARG A 319 4.42 -14.24 24.61
C ARG A 319 4.16 -13.56 23.27
N THR A 320 5.20 -13.22 22.53
CA THR A 320 5.01 -12.61 21.20
C THR A 320 4.29 -13.56 20.27
N ASN A 321 3.31 -13.06 19.52
CA ASN A 321 2.67 -13.80 18.44
C ASN A 321 3.29 -13.38 17.09
N PRO A 322 4.17 -14.19 16.48
CA PRO A 322 4.91 -13.78 15.27
C PRO A 322 4.04 -13.61 14.03
N THR A 323 2.82 -14.17 14.02
CA THR A 323 1.88 -14.02 12.90
C THR A 323 1.01 -12.75 13.04
N ASP A 324 1.12 -12.04 14.16
CA ASP A 324 0.38 -10.81 14.45
C ASP A 324 1.31 -9.60 14.48
N LEU A 325 1.19 -8.75 13.47
CA LEU A 325 2.01 -7.56 13.30
C LEU A 325 1.99 -6.64 14.53
N GLU A 326 0.82 -6.44 15.14
CA GLU A 326 0.69 -5.56 16.30
C GLU A 326 1.44 -6.12 17.50
N SER A 327 1.34 -7.44 17.71
CA SER A 327 2.08 -8.16 18.74
C SER A 327 3.59 -7.99 18.57
N VAL A 328 4.11 -8.25 17.36
CA VAL A 328 5.55 -8.15 17.09
C VAL A 328 6.04 -6.70 17.24
N THR A 329 5.37 -5.74 16.61
CA THR A 329 5.73 -4.31 16.67
C THR A 329 5.79 -3.79 18.10
N ARG A 330 4.77 -4.10 18.91
CA ARG A 330 4.70 -3.66 20.31
C ARG A 330 5.81 -4.25 21.16
N ASN A 331 6.10 -5.55 20.95
CA ASN A 331 7.11 -6.25 21.72
C ASN A 331 8.53 -5.93 21.27
N GLU A 332 8.75 -5.67 19.97
CA GLU A 332 10.00 -5.14 19.42
C GLU A 332 10.38 -3.82 20.10
N LEU A 333 9.45 -2.86 20.16
CA LEU A 333 9.67 -1.58 20.82
C LEU A 333 10.08 -1.74 22.29
N ARG A 334 9.38 -2.63 23.02
CA ARG A 334 9.67 -2.91 24.43
C ARG A 334 11.07 -3.51 24.61
N ILE A 335 11.46 -4.45 23.75
CA ILE A 335 12.80 -5.06 23.82
C ILE A 335 13.88 -4.04 23.49
N ILE A 336 13.67 -3.18 22.50
CA ILE A 336 14.59 -2.08 22.18
C ILE A 336 14.77 -1.17 23.40
N GLN A 337 13.67 -0.72 24.01
CA GLN A 337 13.70 0.18 25.16
C GLN A 337 14.38 -0.47 26.37
N LEU A 338 14.04 -1.74 26.67
CA LEU A 338 14.67 -2.50 27.75
C LEU A 338 16.17 -2.71 27.50
N GLY A 339 16.57 -3.00 26.27
CA GLY A 339 17.98 -3.21 25.92
C GLY A 339 18.81 -1.91 25.99
N ILE A 340 18.28 -0.79 25.51
CA ILE A 340 18.92 0.53 25.66
C ILE A 340 19.06 0.86 27.14
N ALA A 341 17.98 0.69 27.92
CA ALA A 341 17.99 0.95 29.36
C ALA A 341 18.96 0.03 30.10
N ALA A 342 19.03 -1.26 29.76
CA ALA A 342 19.95 -2.23 30.36
C ALA A 342 21.41 -1.81 30.16
N GLY A 343 21.81 -1.47 28.93
CA GLY A 343 23.17 -1.04 28.62
C GLY A 343 23.53 0.30 29.29
N LEU A 344 22.70 1.33 29.13
CA LEU A 344 23.00 2.67 29.65
C LEU A 344 22.92 2.76 31.17
N SER A 345 21.92 2.15 31.81
CA SER A 345 21.78 2.22 33.27
C SER A 345 22.92 1.46 33.95
N THR A 346 23.33 0.31 33.39
CA THR A 346 24.51 -0.43 33.87
C THR A 346 25.77 0.41 33.72
N ALA A 347 25.98 1.03 32.56
CA ALA A 347 27.15 1.87 32.30
C ALA A 347 27.22 3.09 33.22
N VAL A 348 26.12 3.80 33.43
CA VAL A 348 26.05 4.95 34.36
C VAL A 348 26.23 4.50 35.81
N GLY A 349 25.67 3.34 36.18
CA GLY A 349 25.88 2.75 37.50
C GLY A 349 27.34 2.34 37.77
N LEU A 350 28.09 1.97 36.72
CA LEU A 350 29.53 1.70 36.80
C LEU A 350 30.36 3.00 36.80
N ALA A 351 30.01 3.93 35.93
CA ALA A 351 30.75 5.17 35.71
C ALA A 351 29.78 6.36 35.61
N PRO A 352 29.47 7.02 36.75
CA PRO A 352 28.49 8.12 36.79
C PRO A 352 28.81 9.29 35.85
N VAL A 353 30.08 9.51 35.49
CA VAL A 353 30.50 10.54 34.52
C VAL A 353 29.82 10.39 33.15
N LEU A 354 29.33 9.20 32.81
CA LEU A 354 28.64 8.91 31.54
C LEU A 354 27.13 9.23 31.59
N TRP A 355 26.61 9.78 32.69
CA TRP A 355 25.18 10.16 32.79
C TRP A 355 24.65 11.03 31.65
N PRO A 356 25.42 11.94 30.99
CA PRO A 356 24.90 12.75 29.88
C PRO A 356 24.49 11.90 28.67
N MET A 357 24.92 10.64 28.59
CA MET A 357 24.56 9.73 27.51
C MET A 357 23.09 9.28 27.58
N LEU A 358 22.45 9.35 28.75
CA LEU A 358 21.01 9.06 28.89
C LEU A 358 20.13 10.10 28.18
N PRO A 359 20.20 11.41 28.50
CA PRO A 359 19.41 12.41 27.79
C PRO A 359 19.80 12.52 26.32
N LEU A 360 21.07 12.25 25.95
CA LEU A 360 21.47 12.20 24.54
C LEU A 360 20.78 11.06 23.78
N ALA A 361 20.65 9.88 24.39
CA ALA A 361 19.90 8.78 23.80
C ALA A 361 18.40 9.12 23.63
N VAL A 362 17.81 9.78 24.62
CA VAL A 362 16.41 10.25 24.55
C VAL A 362 16.24 11.29 23.45
N LEU A 363 17.14 12.27 23.36
CA LEU A 363 17.13 13.29 22.29
C LEU A 363 17.29 12.65 20.92
N GLY A 364 18.21 11.70 20.76
CA GLY A 364 18.39 10.94 19.52
C GLY A 364 17.13 10.15 19.16
N TYR A 365 16.52 9.45 20.12
CA TYR A 365 15.28 8.71 19.92
C TYR A 365 14.13 9.64 19.51
N VAL A 366 13.96 10.78 20.19
CA VAL A 366 12.96 11.80 19.87
C VAL A 366 13.23 12.44 18.51
N ALA A 367 14.49 12.72 18.15
CA ALA A 367 14.85 13.25 16.85
C ALA A 367 14.54 12.25 15.73
N HIS A 368 14.85 10.97 15.93
CA HIS A 368 14.46 9.91 15.00
C HIS A 368 12.94 9.88 14.83
N LEU A 369 12.20 9.88 15.94
CA LEU A 369 10.74 9.97 15.89
C LEU A 369 10.26 11.27 15.24
N ALA A 370 10.92 12.41 15.40
CA ALA A 370 10.50 13.66 14.76
C ALA A 370 10.74 13.68 13.24
N VAL A 371 11.70 12.91 12.74
CA VAL A 371 12.01 12.78 11.31
C VAL A 371 11.20 11.67 10.65
N VAL A 372 10.98 10.57 11.37
CA VAL A 372 10.23 9.37 10.91
C VAL A 372 8.75 9.47 11.21
N SER A 373 8.37 10.27 12.20
CA SER A 373 7.00 10.73 12.39
C SER A 373 6.78 12.00 11.59
N PRO A 374 5.57 12.21 11.09
CA PRO A 374 5.21 13.48 10.48
C PRO A 374 5.36 14.55 11.56
N ARG A 375 5.56 15.81 11.15
CA ARG A 375 5.04 16.90 11.99
C ARG A 375 3.59 16.54 12.24
N ALA A 376 3.26 16.20 13.48
CA ALA A 376 1.90 16.39 13.94
C ALA A 376 1.60 17.85 13.60
N LYS A 377 0.83 18.08 12.53
CA LYS A 377 -0.17 19.11 12.67
C LYS A 377 -0.93 18.66 13.90
N TYR A 378 -0.64 19.31 15.03
CA TYR A 378 -1.39 19.18 16.25
C TYR A 378 -2.86 19.15 15.87
N VAL A 379 -3.45 17.95 15.84
CA VAL A 379 -4.83 17.79 16.23
C VAL A 379 -4.72 17.65 17.73
N GLY A 380 -4.47 18.79 18.39
CA GLY A 380 -4.87 18.91 19.79
C GLY A 380 -6.38 18.64 19.88
N PRO A 381 -6.98 18.65 21.08
CA PRO A 381 -8.42 18.74 21.20
C PRO A 381 -8.86 20.11 20.63
N ARG A 382 -8.90 20.23 19.30
CA ARG A 382 -9.71 21.24 18.63
C ARG A 382 -11.12 20.86 19.04
N LEU A 383 -11.76 21.74 19.80
CA LEU A 383 -13.16 22.09 19.58
C LEU A 383 -13.60 21.55 18.22
N VAL A 384 -14.47 20.54 18.22
CA VAL A 384 -14.95 19.85 17.03
C VAL A 384 -15.34 20.92 16.01
N LEU A 385 -14.44 21.19 15.06
CA LEU A 385 -14.74 22.04 13.93
C LEU A 385 -15.57 21.11 13.05
N VAL A 386 -16.89 21.22 13.23
CA VAL A 386 -17.89 20.45 12.48
C VAL A 386 -17.53 20.61 10.99
N ARG A 387 -17.12 19.52 10.35
CA ARG A 387 -16.72 19.54 8.94
C ARG A 387 -17.90 19.98 8.08
N ARG A 388 -17.65 20.69 6.99
CA ARG A 388 -18.71 21.20 6.09
C ARG A 388 -18.60 20.54 4.72
N VAL A 389 -19.71 20.04 4.20
CA VAL A 389 -19.81 19.36 2.91
C VAL A 389 -20.83 20.09 2.04
N GLY A 390 -20.41 20.52 0.84
CA GLY A 390 -21.28 21.16 -0.13
C GLY A 390 -22.17 20.13 -0.83
N PHE A 391 -23.44 20.45 -1.03
CA PHE A 391 -24.38 19.62 -1.79
C PHE A 391 -25.19 20.48 -2.76
N VAL A 392 -25.23 20.08 -4.03
CA VAL A 392 -26.03 20.78 -5.05
C VAL A 392 -26.67 19.77 -5.99
N VAL A 393 -27.95 19.94 -6.28
CA VAL A 393 -28.72 19.09 -7.18
C VAL A 393 -29.22 19.95 -8.32
N ASN A 394 -29.02 19.52 -9.55
CA ASN A 394 -29.68 20.12 -10.71
C ASN A 394 -31.05 19.43 -10.90
N PRO A 395 -32.19 20.05 -10.51
CA PRO A 395 -33.48 19.38 -10.45
C PRO A 395 -34.03 18.98 -11.82
N ILE A 396 -33.57 19.64 -12.89
CA ILE A 396 -34.00 19.36 -14.28
C ILE A 396 -33.11 18.32 -14.98
N ALA A 397 -32.06 17.82 -14.32
CA ALA A 397 -31.18 16.81 -14.91
C ALA A 397 -31.87 15.43 -15.01
N GLY A 398 -31.52 14.69 -16.07
CA GLY A 398 -32.01 13.33 -16.33
C GLY A 398 -33.23 13.21 -17.25
N LEU A 399 -33.76 14.33 -17.78
CA LEU A 399 -34.93 14.34 -18.68
C LEU A 399 -34.70 13.63 -20.04
N GLY A 400 -33.50 13.71 -20.62
CA GLY A 400 -33.25 13.20 -21.99
C GLY A 400 -33.17 11.68 -22.14
N GLY A 401 -32.89 10.93 -21.05
CA GLY A 401 -32.56 9.51 -21.13
C GLY A 401 -33.73 8.58 -21.51
N ARG A 402 -34.95 8.89 -21.07
CA ARG A 402 -36.14 8.02 -21.29
C ARG A 402 -36.85 8.25 -22.63
N VAL A 403 -36.70 9.42 -23.22
CA VAL A 403 -37.39 9.82 -24.47
C VAL A 403 -36.48 9.81 -25.69
N GLY A 404 -35.26 9.29 -25.57
CA GLY A 404 -34.29 9.22 -26.68
C GLY A 404 -33.73 10.57 -27.15
N LEU A 405 -34.04 11.65 -26.44
CA LEU A 405 -33.53 12.99 -26.74
C LEU A 405 -32.07 13.10 -26.30
N LYS A 406 -31.20 13.50 -27.23
CA LYS A 406 -29.75 13.45 -27.05
C LYS A 406 -29.24 14.65 -26.22
N GLY A 407 -29.66 14.80 -24.96
CA GLY A 407 -29.26 15.90 -24.06
C GLY A 407 -30.45 16.60 -23.41
N THR A 408 -30.21 17.46 -22.41
CA THR A 408 -31.23 18.34 -21.80
C THR A 408 -31.05 19.81 -22.17
N ASP A 409 -29.88 20.19 -22.68
CA ASP A 409 -29.54 21.57 -23.01
C ASP A 409 -30.33 21.98 -24.28
N GLY A 410 -31.21 22.97 -24.15
CA GLY A 410 -32.02 23.51 -25.24
C GLY A 410 -33.29 22.72 -25.63
N VAL A 411 -33.59 21.59 -24.99
CA VAL A 411 -34.76 20.73 -25.30
C VAL A 411 -35.57 20.30 -24.08
N ALA A 412 -35.33 20.91 -22.91
CA ALA A 412 -35.99 20.56 -21.65
C ALA A 412 -37.53 20.68 -21.71
N GLU A 413 -38.05 21.74 -22.35
CA GLU A 413 -39.49 21.94 -22.54
C GLU A 413 -40.12 20.86 -23.45
N GLN A 414 -39.40 20.43 -24.49
CA GLN A 414 -39.84 19.36 -25.39
C GLN A 414 -39.84 17.99 -24.71
N ALA A 415 -38.86 17.72 -23.85
CA ALA A 415 -38.80 16.48 -23.07
C ALA A 415 -39.92 16.41 -22.02
N LEU A 416 -40.22 17.54 -21.36
CA LEU A 416 -41.34 17.65 -20.42
C LEU A 416 -42.69 17.51 -21.12
N ALA A 417 -42.87 18.14 -22.28
CA ALA A 417 -44.07 17.98 -23.12
C ALA A 417 -44.26 16.54 -23.63
N ALA A 418 -43.16 15.79 -23.81
CA ALA A 418 -43.16 14.36 -24.15
C ALA A 418 -43.35 13.43 -22.92
N GLY A 419 -43.63 13.97 -21.74
CA GLY A 419 -43.92 13.20 -20.51
C GLY A 419 -42.70 12.70 -19.75
N ALA A 420 -41.48 13.18 -20.05
CA ALA A 420 -40.29 12.83 -19.28
C ALA A 420 -40.33 13.47 -17.88
N LYS A 421 -39.93 12.71 -16.86
CA LYS A 421 -39.78 13.20 -15.48
C LYS A 421 -38.29 13.34 -15.14
N PRO A 422 -37.86 14.43 -14.50
CA PRO A 422 -36.48 14.54 -14.01
C PRO A 422 -36.17 13.46 -12.98
N THR A 423 -34.96 12.92 -13.01
CA THR A 423 -34.53 11.81 -12.14
C THR A 423 -33.49 12.22 -11.11
N ALA A 424 -32.94 13.44 -11.22
CA ALA A 424 -31.90 13.94 -10.33
C ALA A 424 -32.34 14.00 -8.86
N THR A 425 -33.54 14.52 -8.58
CA THR A 425 -34.07 14.63 -7.21
C THR A 425 -34.23 13.27 -6.54
N ASP A 426 -34.72 12.26 -7.28
CA ASP A 426 -34.85 10.89 -6.79
C ASP A 426 -33.48 10.24 -6.51
N ARG A 427 -32.50 10.48 -7.39
CA ARG A 427 -31.12 9.98 -7.23
C ARG A 427 -30.42 10.65 -6.04
N ALA A 428 -30.60 11.95 -5.88
CA ALA A 428 -30.12 12.72 -4.73
C ALA A 428 -30.73 12.21 -3.42
N ARG A 429 -32.04 11.91 -3.41
CA ARG A 429 -32.72 11.29 -2.27
C ARG A 429 -32.17 9.91 -1.95
N ALA A 430 -31.94 9.08 -2.97
CA ALA A 430 -31.35 7.75 -2.78
C ALA A 430 -29.93 7.83 -2.17
N PHE A 431 -29.11 8.78 -2.62
CA PHE A 431 -27.80 9.07 -2.02
C PHE A 431 -27.92 9.48 -0.55
N ALA A 432 -28.81 10.43 -0.24
CA ALA A 432 -28.97 10.93 1.12
C ALA A 432 -29.48 9.84 2.07
N ALA A 433 -30.43 9.00 1.63
CA ALA A 433 -30.94 7.87 2.41
C ALA A 433 -29.85 6.80 2.65
N ALA A 434 -29.07 6.50 1.61
CA ALA A 434 -27.91 5.61 1.71
C ALA A 434 -26.92 6.09 2.76
N LEU A 435 -26.61 7.39 2.74
CA LEU A 435 -25.67 8.01 3.69
C LEU A 435 -26.18 7.93 5.13
N VAL A 436 -27.43 8.33 5.37
CA VAL A 436 -28.05 8.23 6.70
C VAL A 436 -27.99 6.79 7.22
N GLY A 437 -28.24 5.81 6.34
CA GLY A 437 -28.14 4.39 6.67
C GLY A 437 -26.75 3.96 7.13
N VAL A 438 -25.68 4.40 6.45
CA VAL A 438 -24.30 4.01 6.80
C VAL A 438 -23.70 4.82 7.95
N THR A 439 -24.25 5.99 8.29
CA THR A 439 -23.74 6.85 9.39
C THR A 439 -24.52 6.73 10.70
N LYS A 440 -25.64 6.00 10.73
CA LYS A 440 -26.57 5.96 11.88
C LYS A 440 -25.92 5.50 13.20
N ASP A 441 -24.97 4.56 13.11
CA ASP A 441 -24.33 3.93 14.28
C ASP A 441 -22.89 4.44 14.52
N ASP A 442 -22.45 5.49 13.81
CA ASP A 442 -21.09 6.04 13.92
C ASP A 442 -21.11 7.45 14.55
N PRO A 443 -20.97 7.55 15.89
CA PRO A 443 -21.00 8.84 16.60
C PRO A 443 -19.81 9.75 16.26
N ASN A 444 -18.76 9.23 15.62
CA ASN A 444 -17.57 10.01 15.27
C ASN A 444 -17.70 10.74 13.91
N LEU A 445 -18.76 10.48 13.13
CA LEU A 445 -19.05 11.14 11.86
C LEU A 445 -20.05 12.30 12.05
N THR A 446 -19.56 13.43 12.57
CA THR A 446 -20.35 14.67 12.69
C THR A 446 -19.89 15.73 11.68
N PHE A 447 -20.79 16.13 10.77
CA PHE A 447 -20.56 17.15 9.75
C PHE A 447 -21.86 17.91 9.41
N ARG A 448 -21.74 19.05 8.74
CA ARG A 448 -22.81 19.93 8.28
C ARG A 448 -22.89 19.97 6.76
N TRP A 449 -24.10 20.04 6.25
CA TRP A 449 -24.39 20.27 4.84
C TRP A 449 -24.49 21.75 4.56
N VAL A 450 -23.87 22.18 3.46
CA VAL A 450 -24.02 23.52 2.91
C VAL A 450 -24.65 23.36 1.52
N THR A 451 -25.84 23.91 1.30
CA THR A 451 -26.68 23.55 0.13
C THR A 451 -27.58 24.70 -0.32
N ALA A 452 -28.19 24.56 -1.51
CA ALA A 452 -29.30 25.39 -1.94
C ALA A 452 -30.65 24.93 -1.38
N GLY A 453 -31.62 25.84 -1.37
CA GLY A 453 -33.00 25.59 -0.97
C GLY A 453 -33.80 24.74 -1.97
N GLY A 454 -34.93 24.21 -1.51
CA GLY A 454 -35.84 23.41 -2.35
C GLY A 454 -35.19 22.14 -2.92
N ASP A 455 -35.57 21.76 -4.13
CA ASP A 455 -35.09 20.54 -4.79
C ASP A 455 -33.62 20.60 -5.21
N MET A 456 -32.98 21.77 -5.15
CA MET A 456 -31.54 21.92 -5.41
C MET A 456 -30.64 21.42 -4.28
N GLY A 457 -31.21 20.95 -3.16
CA GLY A 457 -30.49 20.08 -2.23
C GLY A 457 -31.11 19.95 -0.84
N MET A 458 -31.72 21.01 -0.29
CA MET A 458 -32.40 20.96 1.01
C MET A 458 -33.53 19.91 1.04
N GLY A 459 -34.36 19.84 0.00
CA GLY A 459 -35.47 18.90 -0.13
C GLY A 459 -35.02 17.43 -0.01
N PRO A 460 -34.12 16.94 -0.89
CA PRO A 460 -33.58 15.58 -0.81
C PRO A 460 -32.97 15.21 0.55
N LEU A 461 -32.23 16.13 1.19
CA LEU A 461 -31.61 15.89 2.51
C LEU A 461 -32.66 15.76 3.63
N ARG A 462 -33.67 16.64 3.66
CA ARG A 462 -34.74 16.59 4.67
C ARG A 462 -35.60 15.35 4.53
N ILE A 463 -35.95 14.95 3.31
CA ILE A 463 -36.75 13.74 3.04
C ILE A 463 -36.01 12.47 3.49
N ALA A 464 -34.67 12.46 3.39
CA ALA A 464 -33.84 11.34 3.86
C ALA A 464 -33.67 11.29 5.39
N GLY A 465 -34.17 12.27 6.14
CA GLY A 465 -34.10 12.31 7.60
C GLY A 465 -32.89 13.05 8.17
N VAL A 466 -32.22 13.90 7.38
CA VAL A 466 -31.15 14.77 7.90
C VAL A 466 -31.76 15.89 8.78
N PRO A 467 -31.30 16.06 10.04
CA PRO A 467 -31.81 17.08 10.95
C PRO A 467 -31.63 18.51 10.42
N PRO A 468 -32.59 19.43 10.63
CA PRO A 468 -32.49 20.82 10.15
C PRO A 468 -31.28 21.59 10.67
N ASP A 469 -30.83 21.31 11.90
CA ASP A 469 -29.63 21.92 12.51
C ASP A 469 -28.31 21.50 11.84
N ARG A 470 -28.36 20.49 10.95
CA ARG A 470 -27.22 20.03 10.13
C ARG A 470 -27.25 20.54 8.69
N ILE A 471 -28.21 21.38 8.31
CA ILE A 471 -28.36 21.89 6.95
C ILE A 471 -28.30 23.42 6.95
N ASP A 472 -27.22 23.96 6.39
CA ASP A 472 -27.05 25.39 6.13
C ASP A 472 -27.48 25.69 4.69
N VAL A 473 -28.61 26.39 4.52
CA VAL A 473 -29.08 26.84 3.20
C VAL A 473 -28.43 28.17 2.88
N ILE A 474 -27.58 28.19 1.86
CA ILE A 474 -26.79 29.37 1.47
C ILE A 474 -27.41 30.12 0.29
N HIS A 475 -28.03 29.39 -0.64
CA HIS A 475 -28.62 29.93 -1.86
C HIS A 475 -30.09 29.55 -1.98
N VAL A 476 -30.93 30.46 -2.46
CA VAL A 476 -32.35 30.20 -2.74
C VAL A 476 -32.58 30.35 -4.24
N PRO A 477 -32.79 29.25 -4.98
CA PRO A 477 -32.91 29.31 -6.43
C PRO A 477 -34.27 29.83 -6.89
N GLY A 478 -34.30 30.41 -8.09
CA GLY A 478 -35.55 30.72 -8.80
C GLY A 478 -36.33 29.47 -9.23
N GLN A 479 -37.59 29.64 -9.65
CA GLN A 479 -38.38 28.57 -10.27
C GLN A 479 -38.77 28.96 -11.71
N PRO A 480 -38.27 28.26 -12.75
CA PRO A 480 -37.33 27.13 -12.71
C PRO A 480 -35.90 27.54 -12.33
N SER A 481 -35.11 26.60 -11.79
CA SER A 481 -33.69 26.80 -11.48
C SER A 481 -32.83 26.82 -12.74
N THR A 482 -31.71 27.55 -12.70
CA THR A 482 -30.79 27.76 -13.81
C THR A 482 -29.40 27.16 -13.56
N SER A 483 -28.56 27.13 -14.60
CA SER A 483 -27.13 26.79 -14.45
C SER A 483 -26.38 27.78 -13.55
N GLU A 484 -26.82 29.04 -13.52
CA GLU A 484 -26.24 30.06 -12.65
C GLU A 484 -26.51 29.73 -11.18
N ASP A 485 -27.72 29.25 -10.85
CA ASP A 485 -28.02 28.79 -9.48
C ASP A 485 -27.09 27.67 -9.02
N THR A 486 -26.66 26.78 -9.94
CA THR A 486 -25.68 25.72 -9.63
C THR A 486 -24.31 26.33 -9.32
N ARG A 487 -23.88 27.34 -10.10
CA ARG A 487 -22.60 28.03 -9.90
C ARG A 487 -22.58 28.83 -8.60
N SER A 488 -23.62 29.63 -8.34
CA SER A 488 -23.76 30.41 -7.10
C SER A 488 -23.74 29.50 -5.87
N THR A 489 -24.48 28.39 -5.90
CA THR A 489 -24.47 27.40 -4.80
C THR A 489 -23.07 26.84 -4.54
N VAL A 490 -22.30 26.54 -5.59
CA VAL A 490 -20.92 26.04 -5.45
C VAL A 490 -19.98 27.13 -4.92
N GLU A 491 -20.05 28.35 -5.43
CA GLU A 491 -19.19 29.46 -5.01
C GLU A 491 -19.44 29.85 -3.55
N GLU A 492 -20.70 29.96 -3.15
CA GLU A 492 -21.09 30.26 -1.76
C GLU A 492 -20.77 29.10 -0.82
N SER A 493 -20.85 27.85 -1.28
CA SER A 493 -20.42 26.68 -0.49
C SER A 493 -18.93 26.79 -0.16
N ILE A 494 -18.12 27.15 -1.15
CA ILE A 494 -16.67 27.35 -0.97
C ILE A 494 -16.39 28.52 -0.03
N ALA A 495 -17.11 29.64 -0.18
CA ALA A 495 -17.00 30.78 0.73
C ALA A 495 -17.37 30.41 2.18
N SER A 496 -18.28 29.45 2.35
CA SER A 496 -18.71 28.90 3.64
C SER A 496 -17.75 27.84 4.22
N GLY A 497 -16.62 27.56 3.55
CA GLY A 497 -15.55 26.70 4.06
C GLY A 497 -15.80 25.19 3.90
N VAL A 498 -16.50 24.76 2.85
CA VAL A 498 -16.66 23.32 2.58
C VAL A 498 -15.35 22.64 2.19
N GLU A 499 -15.19 21.37 2.58
CA GLU A 499 -14.01 20.55 2.28
C GLU A 499 -14.17 19.71 1.00
N LEU A 500 -15.42 19.48 0.58
CA LEU A 500 -15.82 18.65 -0.57
C LEU A 500 -17.17 19.15 -1.09
N ILE A 501 -17.37 19.10 -2.40
CA ILE A 501 -18.67 19.35 -3.03
C ILE A 501 -19.18 18.08 -3.69
N LEU A 502 -20.41 17.70 -3.35
CA LEU A 502 -21.18 16.69 -4.04
C LEU A 502 -22.22 17.37 -4.91
N PHE A 503 -22.24 17.03 -6.19
CA PHE A 503 -23.29 17.52 -7.09
C PHE A 503 -24.08 16.36 -7.69
N CYS A 504 -25.38 16.52 -7.91
CA CYS A 504 -26.21 15.54 -8.61
C CYS A 504 -26.69 16.10 -9.95
N GLY A 505 -26.29 15.44 -11.05
CA GLY A 505 -26.54 15.93 -12.40
C GLY A 505 -25.90 15.06 -13.49
N GLY A 506 -25.77 15.63 -14.69
CA GLY A 506 -25.03 15.05 -15.83
C GLY A 506 -23.77 15.85 -16.15
N ASP A 507 -23.09 15.55 -17.26
CA ASP A 507 -21.83 16.20 -17.65
C ASP A 507 -21.95 17.74 -17.72
N GLY A 508 -23.09 18.30 -18.14
CA GLY A 508 -23.34 19.75 -18.10
C GLY A 508 -23.28 20.35 -16.69
N THR A 509 -23.82 19.65 -15.68
CA THR A 509 -23.73 20.05 -14.27
C THR A 509 -22.32 19.91 -13.72
N ALA A 510 -21.56 18.92 -14.20
CA ALA A 510 -20.14 18.79 -13.88
C ALA A 510 -19.32 19.98 -14.40
N ARG A 511 -19.64 20.49 -15.62
CA ARG A 511 -19.02 21.70 -16.17
C ARG A 511 -19.28 22.91 -15.29
N ASP A 512 -20.53 23.15 -14.91
CA ASP A 512 -20.91 24.28 -14.06
C ASP A 512 -20.25 24.20 -12.68
N ALA A 513 -20.28 23.02 -12.04
CA ALA A 513 -19.65 22.80 -10.75
C ALA A 513 -18.13 22.99 -10.80
N ALA A 514 -17.46 22.51 -11.86
CA ALA A 514 -16.02 22.67 -12.02
C ALA A 514 -15.62 24.12 -12.31
N ALA A 515 -16.36 24.80 -13.17
CA ALA A 515 -16.14 26.20 -13.51
C ALA A 515 -16.28 27.12 -12.28
N ALA A 516 -17.22 26.82 -11.40
CA ALA A 516 -17.41 27.52 -10.13
C ALA A 516 -16.37 27.11 -9.07
N ALA A 517 -16.01 25.82 -8.99
CA ALA A 517 -15.05 25.32 -8.01
C ALA A 517 -13.61 25.81 -8.27
N LYS A 518 -13.19 25.92 -9.54
CA LYS A 518 -11.86 26.40 -9.96
C LYS A 518 -10.72 25.68 -9.22
N ASP A 519 -10.83 24.36 -9.06
CA ASP A 519 -9.89 23.50 -8.31
C ASP A 519 -9.61 23.91 -6.85
N ARG A 520 -10.47 24.74 -6.24
CA ARG A 520 -10.34 25.13 -4.82
C ARG A 520 -10.67 24.00 -3.86
N VAL A 521 -11.68 23.20 -4.20
CA VAL A 521 -12.15 22.04 -3.43
C VAL A 521 -12.41 20.85 -4.36
N PRO A 522 -12.26 19.60 -3.90
CA PRO A 522 -12.65 18.44 -4.69
C PRO A 522 -14.16 18.42 -4.96
N ILE A 523 -14.54 17.93 -6.13
CA ILE A 523 -15.94 17.75 -6.54
C ILE A 523 -16.21 16.28 -6.90
N VAL A 524 -17.38 15.75 -6.53
CA VAL A 524 -17.82 14.38 -6.85
C VAL A 524 -19.25 14.40 -7.37
N GLY A 525 -19.47 13.74 -8.51
CA GLY A 525 -20.77 13.69 -9.18
C GLY A 525 -21.62 12.48 -8.75
N ILE A 526 -22.89 12.72 -8.46
CA ILE A 526 -23.94 11.71 -8.28
C ILE A 526 -24.73 11.61 -9.59
N PRO A 527 -24.79 10.42 -10.21
CA PRO A 527 -25.48 10.22 -11.47
C PRO A 527 -26.96 10.60 -11.46
N ALA A 528 -27.36 11.57 -12.30
CA ALA A 528 -28.78 11.81 -12.58
C ALA A 528 -29.32 10.99 -13.77
N GLY A 529 -28.46 10.51 -14.69
CA GLY A 529 -28.86 9.83 -15.93
C GLY A 529 -27.79 8.92 -16.54
N VAL A 530 -28.01 8.48 -17.79
CA VAL A 530 -27.22 7.42 -18.47
C VAL A 530 -26.01 7.90 -19.30
N LYS A 531 -25.77 9.21 -19.38
CA LYS A 531 -24.66 9.82 -20.14
C LYS A 531 -23.72 10.55 -19.21
N MET A 532 -22.65 9.88 -18.80
CA MET A 532 -21.63 10.46 -17.93
C MET A 532 -20.29 9.89 -18.36
N HIS A 533 -19.57 10.68 -19.17
CA HIS A 533 -18.25 10.29 -19.67
C HIS A 533 -17.13 10.85 -18.79
N SER A 534 -17.43 11.84 -17.95
CA SER A 534 -16.46 12.50 -17.07
C SER A 534 -16.02 11.60 -15.90
N GLY A 535 -14.72 11.60 -15.61
CA GLY A 535 -14.07 10.70 -14.62
C GLY A 535 -14.35 11.02 -13.13
N LEU A 536 -15.32 11.87 -12.84
CA LEU A 536 -15.62 12.38 -11.49
C LEU A 536 -17.00 11.95 -10.95
N PHE A 537 -17.77 11.19 -11.72
CA PHE A 537 -19.04 10.62 -11.27
C PHE A 537 -18.83 9.30 -10.51
N ALA A 538 -19.50 9.17 -9.37
CA ALA A 538 -19.64 7.89 -8.69
C ALA A 538 -20.47 6.92 -9.55
N ILE A 539 -20.20 5.62 -9.41
CA ILE A 539 -20.89 4.57 -10.18
C ILE A 539 -22.39 4.47 -9.83
N SER A 540 -22.78 4.88 -8.61
CA SER A 540 -24.16 4.91 -8.14
C SER A 540 -24.34 5.90 -6.98
N PRO A 541 -25.58 6.29 -6.62
CA PRO A 541 -25.86 7.07 -5.40
C PRO A 541 -25.32 6.41 -4.12
N GLN A 542 -25.40 5.07 -4.02
CA GLN A 542 -24.85 4.34 -2.87
C GLN A 542 -23.32 4.42 -2.81
N ALA A 543 -22.65 4.30 -3.97
CA ALA A 543 -21.21 4.44 -4.05
C ALA A 543 -20.76 5.86 -3.69
N ALA A 544 -21.52 6.88 -4.09
CA ALA A 544 -21.24 8.26 -3.68
C ALA A 544 -21.35 8.44 -2.15
N ALA A 545 -22.31 7.79 -1.49
CA ALA A 545 -22.45 7.82 -0.03
C ALA A 545 -21.23 7.17 0.66
N ASN A 546 -20.79 6.02 0.17
CA ASN A 546 -19.60 5.34 0.68
C ASN A 546 -18.32 6.16 0.43
N LEU A 547 -18.19 6.82 -0.73
CA LEU A 547 -17.08 7.72 -1.02
C LEU A 547 -17.03 8.90 -0.06
N LEU A 548 -18.17 9.50 0.27
CA LEU A 548 -18.25 10.56 1.26
C LEU A 548 -17.80 10.08 2.64
N VAL A 549 -18.26 8.90 3.09
CA VAL A 549 -17.85 8.33 4.38
C VAL A 549 -16.34 8.06 4.42
N ALA A 550 -15.80 7.45 3.38
CA ALA A 550 -14.36 7.16 3.26
C ALA A 550 -13.53 8.46 3.24
N PHE A 551 -14.01 9.51 2.57
CA PHE A 551 -13.38 10.84 2.61
C PHE A 551 -13.38 11.45 4.01
N LEU A 552 -14.53 11.43 4.71
CA LEU A 552 -14.65 11.97 6.06
C LEU A 552 -13.76 11.22 7.07
N ARG A 553 -13.52 9.92 6.83
CA ARG A 553 -12.58 9.09 7.60
C ARG A 553 -11.11 9.28 7.24
N GLY A 554 -10.81 9.95 6.12
CA GLY A 554 -9.45 10.19 5.64
C GLY A 554 -8.86 9.06 4.79
N ASP A 555 -9.69 8.13 4.33
CA ASP A 555 -9.27 6.94 3.58
C ASP A 555 -9.04 7.21 2.07
N LEU A 556 -9.46 8.38 1.57
CA LEU A 556 -9.38 8.74 0.15
C LEU A 556 -8.36 9.85 -0.12
N ARG A 557 -7.71 9.78 -1.28
CA ARG A 557 -6.83 10.85 -1.78
C ARG A 557 -7.60 11.77 -2.72
N VAL A 558 -7.18 13.04 -2.78
CA VAL A 558 -7.61 13.97 -3.82
C VAL A 558 -6.73 13.76 -5.05
N GLY A 559 -7.35 13.49 -6.19
CA GLY A 559 -6.72 13.36 -7.49
C GLY A 559 -7.35 14.34 -8.49
N THR A 560 -7.00 14.19 -9.76
CA THR A 560 -7.55 14.99 -10.85
C THR A 560 -8.27 14.07 -11.82
N ALA A 561 -9.46 14.47 -12.28
CA ALA A 561 -10.21 13.76 -13.31
C ALA A 561 -10.55 14.69 -14.48
N GLU A 562 -10.65 14.09 -15.66
CA GLU A 562 -11.05 14.77 -16.88
C GLU A 562 -12.57 14.93 -16.94
N ILE A 563 -13.00 16.14 -17.31
CA ILE A 563 -14.37 16.48 -17.67
C ILE A 563 -14.43 16.42 -19.19
N LEU A 564 -15.17 15.43 -19.69
CA LEU A 564 -15.25 15.15 -21.12
C LEU A 564 -16.57 15.69 -21.66
N ASP A 565 -16.49 16.46 -22.74
CA ASP A 565 -17.64 17.01 -23.45
C ASP A 565 -17.85 16.26 -24.76
N LEU A 566 -19.10 15.90 -25.04
CA LEU A 566 -19.48 15.22 -26.26
C LEU A 566 -20.00 16.28 -27.24
N ASP A 567 -19.41 16.37 -28.42
CA ASP A 567 -19.93 17.24 -29.49
C ASP A 567 -21.30 16.70 -29.94
N GLU A 568 -22.37 17.30 -29.43
CA GLU A 568 -23.73 16.79 -29.59
C GLU A 568 -24.21 16.80 -31.05
N GLU A 569 -23.71 17.71 -31.88
CA GLU A 569 -24.02 17.74 -33.32
C GLU A 569 -23.30 16.63 -34.08
N ALA A 570 -22.02 16.38 -33.76
CA ALA A 570 -21.27 15.26 -34.31
C ALA A 570 -21.88 13.91 -33.88
N TYR A 571 -22.29 13.79 -32.61
CA TYR A 571 -22.97 12.61 -32.08
C TYR A 571 -24.36 12.38 -32.69
N ARG A 572 -25.05 13.45 -33.13
CA ARG A 572 -26.31 13.32 -33.90
C ARG A 572 -26.08 12.71 -35.28
N LYS A 573 -24.92 12.95 -35.89
CA LYS A 573 -24.51 12.44 -37.22
C LYS A 573 -23.81 11.07 -37.18
N GLY A 574 -23.69 10.45 -36.00
CA GLY A 574 -23.02 9.16 -35.83
C GLY A 574 -21.49 9.26 -35.68
N GLU A 575 -20.94 10.46 -35.55
CA GLU A 575 -19.52 10.72 -35.34
C GLU A 575 -19.20 10.86 -33.85
N TRP A 576 -18.16 10.17 -33.36
CA TRP A 576 -17.72 10.24 -31.97
C TRP A 576 -16.60 11.27 -31.81
N ARG A 577 -16.96 12.51 -31.46
CA ARG A 577 -16.01 13.58 -31.12
C ARG A 577 -16.17 13.96 -29.65
N VAL A 578 -15.20 13.54 -28.84
CA VAL A 578 -15.08 13.91 -27.43
C VAL A 578 -14.01 14.98 -27.30
N ARG A 579 -14.33 16.10 -26.66
CA ARG A 579 -13.37 17.17 -26.35
C ARG A 579 -13.16 17.23 -24.84
N LEU A 580 -11.92 17.35 -24.41
CA LEU A 580 -11.60 17.66 -23.03
C LEU A 580 -12.12 19.08 -22.73
N PHE A 581 -13.07 19.20 -21.80
CA PHE A 581 -13.61 20.49 -21.37
C PHE A 581 -12.69 21.15 -20.34
N ALA A 582 -12.37 20.40 -19.29
CA ALA A 582 -11.51 20.84 -18.20
C ALA A 582 -11.02 19.63 -17.41
N THR A 583 -10.10 19.88 -16.48
CA THR A 583 -9.78 18.94 -15.40
C THR A 583 -10.29 19.49 -14.08
N ALA A 584 -10.72 18.62 -13.17
CA ALA A 584 -11.15 19.03 -11.84
C ALA A 584 -10.57 18.11 -10.74
N LYS A 585 -10.29 18.68 -9.57
CA LYS A 585 -10.01 17.89 -8.37
C LYS A 585 -11.20 17.00 -8.00
N THR A 586 -10.96 15.73 -7.76
CA THR A 586 -11.97 14.75 -7.32
C THR A 586 -11.37 13.73 -6.35
N LEU A 587 -12.17 12.79 -5.85
CA LEU A 587 -11.72 11.73 -4.96
C LEU A 587 -11.26 10.51 -5.77
N VAL A 588 -10.07 9.99 -5.44
CA VAL A 588 -9.51 8.77 -6.04
C VAL A 588 -9.31 7.69 -4.99
N GLU A 589 -9.75 6.47 -5.32
CA GLU A 589 -9.57 5.31 -4.46
C GLU A 589 -8.11 4.82 -4.50
N PRO A 590 -7.44 4.64 -3.34
CA PRO A 590 -5.99 4.33 -3.30
C PRO A 590 -5.59 2.95 -3.85
N GLN A 591 -6.52 2.09 -4.24
CA GLN A 591 -6.23 0.66 -4.41
C GLN A 591 -5.70 0.26 -5.78
N LEU A 592 -5.59 1.17 -6.76
CA LEU A 592 -5.57 0.75 -8.17
C LEU A 592 -4.51 1.44 -9.06
N VAL A 593 -3.44 1.99 -8.49
CA VAL A 593 -2.38 2.65 -9.30
C VAL A 593 -0.98 2.04 -9.13
N SER A 594 -0.79 0.98 -8.34
CA SER A 594 0.58 0.45 -8.13
C SER A 594 0.74 -1.07 -8.08
N ALA A 595 -0.12 -1.84 -8.73
CA ALA A 595 0.09 -3.28 -8.98
C ALA A 595 0.13 -3.66 -10.46
N GLY A 596 -0.12 -2.71 -11.37
CA GLY A 596 -0.19 -2.96 -12.82
C GLY A 596 1.07 -2.58 -13.60
N LYS A 597 2.15 -2.10 -12.96
CA LYS A 597 3.33 -1.55 -13.65
C LYS A 597 4.56 -2.45 -13.70
N LEU A 598 4.48 -3.72 -13.26
CA LEU A 598 5.63 -4.65 -13.28
C LEU A 598 5.36 -6.00 -13.98
N MET A 599 4.24 -6.16 -14.70
CA MET A 599 4.01 -7.35 -15.56
C MET A 599 3.36 -7.05 -16.92
N VAL A 600 3.39 -5.80 -17.39
CA VAL A 600 2.83 -5.44 -18.73
C VAL A 600 3.93 -5.05 -19.72
N GLU A 601 5.21 -5.16 -19.35
CA GLU A 601 6.32 -4.62 -20.13
C GLU A 601 6.89 -5.56 -21.22
N GLU A 602 6.14 -6.56 -21.70
CA GLU A 602 6.64 -7.43 -22.80
C GLU A 602 5.68 -7.71 -23.96
N LEU A 603 4.43 -7.23 -23.95
CA LEU A 603 3.52 -7.44 -25.09
C LEU A 603 2.91 -6.12 -25.56
N SER A 604 3.17 -5.76 -26.82
CA SER A 604 2.50 -4.64 -27.48
C SER A 604 1.00 -4.93 -27.61
N GLU A 605 0.15 -3.90 -27.58
CA GLU A 605 -1.30 -4.08 -27.75
C GLU A 605 -1.65 -4.72 -29.11
N GLU A 606 -0.80 -4.50 -30.11
CA GLU A 606 -0.86 -5.11 -31.43
C GLU A 606 -0.66 -6.63 -31.36
N ALA A 607 0.31 -7.11 -30.58
CA ALA A 607 0.58 -8.55 -30.42
C ALA A 607 -0.60 -9.27 -29.75
N VAL A 608 -1.14 -8.69 -28.67
CA VAL A 608 -2.33 -9.21 -27.99
C VAL A 608 -3.55 -9.24 -28.92
N ARG A 609 -3.72 -8.21 -29.74
CA ARG A 609 -4.81 -8.16 -30.72
C ARG A 609 -4.65 -9.22 -31.81
N ALA A 610 -3.43 -9.49 -32.27
CA ALA A 610 -3.14 -10.55 -33.25
C ALA A 610 -3.45 -11.94 -32.68
N GLU A 611 -3.11 -12.18 -31.42
CA GLU A 611 -3.45 -13.44 -30.74
C GLU A 611 -4.98 -13.63 -30.58
N LEU A 612 -5.70 -12.58 -30.17
CA LEU A 612 -7.16 -12.61 -30.09
C LEU A 612 -7.80 -12.82 -31.46
N THR A 613 -7.24 -12.21 -32.51
CA THR A 613 -7.67 -12.42 -33.90
C THR A 613 -7.56 -13.89 -34.29
N THR A 614 -6.42 -14.52 -34.02
CA THR A 614 -6.20 -15.95 -34.28
C THR A 614 -7.22 -16.82 -33.54
N HIS A 615 -7.49 -16.50 -32.27
CA HIS A 615 -8.49 -17.22 -31.47
C HIS A 615 -9.91 -17.12 -32.05
N PHE A 616 -10.32 -15.90 -32.46
CA PHE A 616 -11.66 -15.71 -33.03
C PHE A 616 -11.81 -16.32 -34.43
N SER A 617 -10.73 -16.39 -35.24
CA SER A 617 -10.74 -17.13 -36.51
C SER A 617 -11.08 -18.61 -36.28
N GLU A 618 -10.34 -19.28 -35.40
CA GLU A 618 -10.61 -20.69 -35.05
C GLU A 618 -12.01 -20.88 -34.45
N LEU A 619 -12.46 -19.93 -33.62
CA LEU A 619 -13.78 -19.99 -32.98
C LEU A 619 -14.92 -19.92 -34.01
N PHE A 620 -14.79 -19.05 -35.01
CA PHE A 620 -15.78 -18.93 -36.08
C PHE A 620 -15.76 -20.12 -37.03
N GLU A 621 -14.58 -20.65 -37.36
CA GLU A 621 -14.43 -21.88 -38.18
C GLU A 621 -15.01 -23.11 -37.49
N ALA A 622 -14.79 -23.27 -36.19
CA ALA A 622 -15.31 -24.39 -35.41
C ALA A 622 -16.82 -24.31 -35.16
N ASN A 623 -17.41 -23.11 -35.29
CA ASN A 623 -18.83 -22.86 -34.99
C ASN A 623 -19.52 -22.10 -36.15
N PRO A 624 -19.59 -22.67 -37.36
CA PRO A 624 -20.09 -21.97 -38.54
C PRO A 624 -21.58 -21.58 -38.43
N ASP A 625 -22.38 -22.36 -37.70
CA ASP A 625 -23.83 -22.16 -37.53
C ASP A 625 -24.21 -21.33 -36.29
N THR A 626 -23.23 -20.81 -35.54
CA THR A 626 -23.48 -20.03 -34.32
C THR A 626 -23.55 -18.54 -34.62
N LEU A 627 -24.56 -17.87 -34.06
CA LEU A 627 -24.71 -16.42 -34.12
C LEU A 627 -23.80 -15.73 -33.09
N PHE A 628 -22.80 -15.00 -33.56
CA PHE A 628 -21.96 -14.14 -32.73
C PHE A 628 -22.48 -12.70 -32.76
N LEU A 629 -22.88 -12.19 -31.60
CA LEU A 629 -23.22 -10.79 -31.41
C LEU A 629 -21.97 -10.07 -30.91
N LEU A 630 -21.36 -9.29 -31.79
CA LEU A 630 -20.15 -8.53 -31.48
C LEU A 630 -20.55 -7.18 -30.88
N GLY A 631 -20.22 -6.97 -29.61
CA GLY A 631 -20.48 -5.75 -28.87
C GLY A 631 -19.68 -4.53 -29.36
N PRO A 632 -19.98 -3.35 -28.83
CA PRO A 632 -19.30 -2.11 -29.19
C PRO A 632 -17.86 -2.07 -28.63
N GLY A 633 -17.01 -1.22 -29.23
CA GLY A 633 -15.69 -0.89 -28.74
C GLY A 633 -14.53 -1.21 -29.69
N SER A 634 -13.45 -0.44 -29.55
CA SER A 634 -12.26 -0.52 -30.40
C SER A 634 -11.54 -1.87 -30.34
N THR A 635 -11.59 -2.57 -29.19
CA THR A 635 -10.99 -3.90 -29.03
C THR A 635 -11.66 -4.92 -29.95
N ILE A 636 -13.00 -4.96 -29.95
CA ILE A 636 -13.77 -5.90 -30.79
C ILE A 636 -13.70 -5.48 -32.25
N GLN A 637 -13.76 -4.17 -32.54
CA GLN A 637 -13.58 -3.67 -33.90
C GLN A 637 -12.20 -4.04 -34.45
N GLY A 638 -11.12 -3.90 -33.67
CA GLY A 638 -9.77 -4.27 -34.10
C GLY A 638 -9.64 -5.76 -34.44
N ILE A 639 -10.29 -6.64 -33.67
CA ILE A 639 -10.35 -8.08 -33.96
C ILE A 639 -11.14 -8.34 -35.25
N ALA A 640 -12.32 -7.72 -35.39
CA ALA A 640 -13.17 -7.91 -36.56
C ALA A 640 -12.48 -7.43 -37.86
N SER A 641 -11.87 -6.23 -37.84
CA SER A 641 -11.14 -5.68 -38.98
C SER A 641 -9.98 -6.57 -39.41
N ALA A 642 -9.25 -7.18 -38.48
CA ALA A 642 -8.15 -8.09 -38.78
C ALA A 642 -8.63 -9.41 -39.41
N LEU A 643 -9.88 -9.82 -39.16
CA LEU A 643 -10.53 -10.98 -39.78
C LEU A 643 -11.26 -10.64 -41.09
N GLY A 644 -11.19 -9.39 -41.56
CA GLY A 644 -11.96 -8.93 -42.74
C GLY A 644 -13.47 -8.84 -42.48
N ILE A 645 -13.90 -8.76 -41.22
CA ILE A 645 -15.30 -8.67 -40.81
C ILE A 645 -15.65 -7.21 -40.59
N GLU A 646 -16.68 -6.75 -41.28
CA GLU A 646 -17.15 -5.37 -41.15
C GLU A 646 -17.86 -5.16 -39.80
N LYS A 647 -17.37 -4.22 -38.98
CA LYS A 647 -17.89 -3.93 -37.63
C LYS A 647 -18.13 -2.45 -37.35
N THR A 648 -19.34 -2.13 -36.91
CA THR A 648 -19.76 -0.82 -36.38
C THR A 648 -19.13 -0.57 -35.01
N LEU A 649 -18.40 0.53 -34.81
CA LEU A 649 -17.65 0.80 -33.56
C LEU A 649 -18.56 0.86 -32.32
N LEU A 650 -19.69 1.55 -32.41
CA LEU A 650 -20.61 1.81 -31.29
C LEU A 650 -21.87 0.94 -31.34
N GLY A 651 -22.00 0.11 -32.37
CA GLY A 651 -23.14 -0.76 -32.60
C GLY A 651 -22.89 -2.20 -32.18
N ILE A 652 -23.94 -3.00 -32.21
CA ILE A 652 -23.85 -4.46 -32.10
C ILE A 652 -24.07 -5.04 -33.49
N ASP A 653 -23.14 -5.88 -33.94
CA ASP A 653 -23.23 -6.50 -35.26
C ASP A 653 -23.35 -8.01 -35.10
N ALA A 654 -24.13 -8.63 -35.99
CA ALA A 654 -24.39 -10.06 -36.02
C ALA A 654 -23.48 -10.74 -37.04
N VAL A 655 -22.73 -11.75 -36.61
CA VAL A 655 -21.76 -12.50 -37.42
C VAL A 655 -22.09 -13.99 -37.37
N VAL A 656 -22.11 -14.65 -38.53
CA VAL A 656 -22.30 -16.11 -38.68
C VAL A 656 -21.28 -16.61 -39.69
N GLY A 657 -20.61 -17.73 -39.39
CA GLY A 657 -19.57 -18.29 -40.26
C GLY A 657 -18.46 -17.29 -40.65
N GLY A 658 -18.09 -16.39 -39.73
CA GLY A 658 -17.09 -15.35 -39.97
C GLY A 658 -17.53 -14.23 -40.93
N LYS A 659 -18.83 -14.08 -41.23
CA LYS A 659 -19.36 -13.00 -42.09
C LYS A 659 -20.43 -12.19 -41.39
N THR A 660 -20.41 -10.88 -41.57
CA THR A 660 -21.42 -9.96 -41.04
C THR A 660 -22.77 -10.20 -41.73
N THR A 661 -23.76 -10.65 -40.97
CA THR A 661 -25.13 -10.93 -41.43
C THR A 661 -26.04 -9.72 -41.24
N ALA A 662 -25.81 -8.91 -40.20
CA ALA A 662 -26.51 -7.65 -39.97
C ALA A 662 -25.64 -6.69 -39.17
N LYS A 663 -25.73 -5.39 -39.48
CA LYS A 663 -24.97 -4.31 -38.82
C LYS A 663 -25.88 -3.45 -37.94
N ASP A 664 -25.30 -2.94 -36.87
CA ASP A 664 -25.90 -2.03 -35.89
C ASP A 664 -27.33 -2.42 -35.51
N VAL A 665 -27.47 -3.68 -35.10
CA VAL A 665 -28.78 -4.28 -34.81
C VAL A 665 -29.34 -3.74 -33.50
N ASN A 666 -30.61 -3.33 -33.55
CA ASN A 666 -31.39 -3.00 -32.36
C ASN A 666 -31.94 -4.27 -31.69
N GLU A 667 -32.53 -4.12 -30.50
CA GLU A 667 -33.11 -5.23 -29.73
C GLU A 667 -34.07 -6.11 -30.55
N ALA A 668 -35.01 -5.50 -31.29
CA ALA A 668 -36.00 -6.23 -32.08
C ALA A 668 -35.36 -7.02 -33.25
N ALA A 669 -34.26 -6.52 -33.82
CA ALA A 669 -33.49 -7.25 -34.82
C ALA A 669 -32.70 -8.40 -34.18
N ILE A 670 -32.10 -8.20 -33.00
CA ILE A 670 -31.39 -9.26 -32.27
C ILE A 670 -32.36 -10.41 -31.93
N LEU A 671 -33.54 -10.12 -31.41
CA LEU A 671 -34.54 -11.14 -31.06
C LEU A 671 -34.98 -11.97 -32.28
N ARG A 672 -35.21 -11.33 -33.43
CA ARG A 672 -35.53 -12.03 -34.70
C ARG A 672 -34.38 -12.91 -35.21
N LEU A 673 -33.13 -12.49 -35.00
CA LEU A 673 -31.96 -13.30 -35.35
C LEU A 673 -31.83 -14.51 -34.41
N LEU A 674 -32.14 -14.34 -33.12
CA LEU A 674 -32.17 -15.45 -32.15
C LEU A 674 -33.29 -16.46 -32.43
N ASP A 675 -34.38 -16.05 -33.08
CA ASP A 675 -35.41 -16.99 -33.55
C ASP A 675 -34.93 -17.83 -34.74
N ARG A 676 -34.02 -17.28 -35.56
CA ARG A 676 -33.45 -17.95 -36.74
C ARG A 676 -32.24 -18.83 -36.39
N TYR A 677 -31.43 -18.41 -35.42
CA TYR A 677 -30.22 -19.09 -35.01
C TYR A 677 -30.35 -19.57 -33.55
N PRO A 678 -30.55 -20.88 -33.32
CA PRO A 678 -30.78 -21.40 -31.97
C PRO A 678 -29.53 -21.40 -31.07
N LYS A 679 -28.33 -21.25 -31.66
CA LYS A 679 -27.06 -21.11 -30.95
C LYS A 679 -26.56 -19.68 -31.11
N ALA A 680 -26.37 -18.99 -29.99
CA ALA A 680 -25.87 -17.61 -29.99
C ALA A 680 -24.88 -17.34 -28.87
N GLN A 681 -23.90 -16.48 -29.15
CA GLN A 681 -22.86 -16.06 -28.22
C GLN A 681 -22.68 -14.55 -28.29
N LEU A 682 -22.58 -13.90 -27.13
CA LEU A 682 -22.34 -12.48 -27.01
C LEU A 682 -20.87 -12.23 -26.70
N VAL A 683 -20.21 -11.40 -27.50
CA VAL A 683 -18.82 -10.99 -27.29
C VAL A 683 -18.80 -9.53 -26.90
N VAL A 684 -18.32 -9.22 -25.70
CA VAL A 684 -18.29 -7.84 -25.16
C VAL A 684 -16.90 -7.50 -24.63
N SER A 685 -16.58 -6.21 -24.62
CA SER A 685 -15.35 -5.69 -24.03
C SER A 685 -15.72 -4.64 -22.98
N PRO A 686 -14.96 -4.50 -21.89
CA PRO A 686 -15.21 -3.43 -20.93
C PRO A 686 -15.23 -2.06 -21.63
N VAL A 687 -16.28 -1.29 -21.39
CA VAL A 687 -16.47 0.03 -22.00
C VAL A 687 -15.95 1.11 -21.05
N GLY A 688 -14.95 1.87 -21.49
CA GLY A 688 -14.27 2.91 -20.71
C GLY A 688 -13.42 2.38 -19.54
N GLY A 689 -12.87 3.28 -18.72
CA GLY A 689 -12.10 2.94 -17.51
C GLY A 689 -12.95 2.46 -16.32
N GLN A 690 -14.27 2.35 -16.48
CA GLN A 690 -15.20 2.00 -15.41
C GLN A 690 -15.52 0.51 -15.34
N GLY A 691 -15.14 -0.29 -16.35
CA GLY A 691 -15.26 -1.75 -16.34
C GLY A 691 -16.63 -2.33 -16.69
N PHE A 692 -17.59 -1.54 -17.18
CA PHE A 692 -18.90 -2.07 -17.58
C PHE A 692 -18.82 -2.94 -18.83
N ILE A 693 -19.34 -4.16 -18.75
CA ILE A 693 -19.42 -5.09 -19.88
C ILE A 693 -20.84 -5.21 -20.45
N LEU A 694 -21.87 -4.91 -19.64
CA LEU A 694 -23.28 -4.89 -20.03
C LEU A 694 -23.97 -3.68 -19.38
N GLY A 695 -24.93 -3.08 -20.07
CA GLY A 695 -25.74 -1.98 -19.53
C GLY A 695 -25.26 -0.58 -19.88
N ARG A 696 -23.98 -0.44 -20.24
CA ARG A 696 -23.41 0.84 -20.71
C ARG A 696 -22.77 0.66 -22.07
N GLY A 697 -23.29 1.42 -23.05
CA GLY A 697 -22.84 1.38 -24.44
C GLY A 697 -23.44 0.26 -25.29
N ASN A 698 -24.11 -0.74 -24.70
CA ASN A 698 -24.68 -1.90 -25.40
C ASN A 698 -26.11 -2.25 -24.94
N LEU A 699 -26.94 -1.23 -24.69
CA LEU A 699 -28.33 -1.38 -24.22
C LEU A 699 -29.23 -2.19 -25.16
N GLN A 700 -28.84 -2.37 -26.43
CA GLN A 700 -29.52 -3.25 -27.39
C GLN A 700 -29.54 -4.71 -26.90
N VAL A 701 -28.61 -5.09 -26.03
CA VAL A 701 -28.60 -6.38 -25.32
C VAL A 701 -29.46 -6.26 -24.06
N SER A 702 -30.76 -6.26 -24.28
CA SER A 702 -31.77 -6.13 -23.22
C SER A 702 -31.92 -7.42 -22.39
N PRO A 703 -32.61 -7.39 -21.25
CA PRO A 703 -32.90 -8.59 -20.46
C PRO A 703 -33.58 -9.74 -21.24
N PRO A 704 -34.57 -9.51 -22.12
CA PRO A 704 -35.11 -10.55 -23.00
C PRO A 704 -34.06 -11.21 -23.91
N VAL A 705 -33.13 -10.41 -24.46
CA VAL A 705 -32.03 -10.90 -25.31
C VAL A 705 -31.06 -11.75 -24.49
N LEU A 706 -30.62 -11.26 -23.32
CA LEU A 706 -29.69 -11.97 -22.43
C LEU A 706 -30.26 -13.30 -21.93
N ARG A 707 -31.56 -13.37 -21.64
CA ARG A 707 -32.21 -14.62 -21.22
C ARG A 707 -32.21 -15.67 -22.33
N ARG A 708 -32.38 -15.27 -23.59
CA ARG A 708 -32.32 -16.19 -24.74
C ARG A 708 -30.91 -16.65 -25.06
N ILE A 709 -29.92 -15.75 -24.97
CA ILE A 709 -28.50 -16.09 -25.17
C ILE A 709 -27.99 -16.97 -24.02
N GLY A 710 -28.41 -16.66 -22.79
CA GLY A 710 -27.90 -17.25 -21.56
C GLY A 710 -26.62 -16.56 -21.09
N THR A 711 -26.54 -16.26 -19.80
CA THR A 711 -25.39 -15.58 -19.15
C THR A 711 -24.08 -16.36 -19.24
N ARG A 712 -24.13 -17.68 -19.50
CA ARG A 712 -22.93 -18.54 -19.72
C ARG A 712 -22.31 -18.32 -21.11
N ASN A 713 -23.10 -17.83 -22.08
CA ASN A 713 -22.67 -17.59 -23.45
C ASN A 713 -22.26 -16.13 -23.68
N VAL A 714 -21.86 -15.42 -22.61
CA VAL A 714 -21.29 -14.09 -22.67
C VAL A 714 -19.78 -14.19 -22.48
N THR A 715 -19.04 -13.83 -23.53
CA THR A 715 -17.58 -13.83 -23.55
C THR A 715 -17.06 -12.41 -23.44
N VAL A 716 -16.20 -12.18 -22.45
CA VAL A 716 -15.57 -10.88 -22.24
C VAL A 716 -14.17 -10.90 -22.83
N VAL A 717 -13.80 -9.87 -23.60
CA VAL A 717 -12.49 -9.74 -24.24
C VAL A 717 -11.86 -8.39 -23.87
N ALA A 718 -10.60 -8.39 -23.44
CA ALA A 718 -9.89 -7.17 -23.10
C ALA A 718 -8.37 -7.32 -23.28
N THR A 719 -7.67 -6.21 -23.57
CA THR A 719 -6.21 -6.18 -23.48
C THR A 719 -5.76 -6.11 -22.01
N PRO A 720 -4.56 -6.61 -21.66
CA PRO A 720 -4.00 -6.47 -20.32
C PRO A 720 -4.02 -5.02 -19.80
N SER A 721 -3.65 -4.06 -20.64
CA SER A 721 -3.70 -2.62 -20.32
C SER A 721 -5.09 -2.17 -19.89
N LYS A 722 -6.13 -2.64 -20.59
CA LYS A 722 -7.52 -2.30 -20.29
C LYS A 722 -7.94 -2.87 -18.93
N LEU A 723 -7.55 -4.10 -18.62
CA LEU A 723 -7.83 -4.75 -17.33
C LEU A 723 -7.12 -4.09 -16.15
N VAL A 724 -5.92 -3.54 -16.34
CA VAL A 724 -5.24 -2.73 -15.32
C VAL A 724 -6.09 -1.51 -14.94
N THR A 725 -6.72 -0.87 -15.94
CA THR A 725 -7.59 0.29 -15.72
C THR A 725 -9.03 -0.07 -15.35
N THR A 726 -9.45 -1.33 -15.51
CA THR A 726 -10.79 -1.81 -15.17
C THR A 726 -10.73 -2.96 -14.16
N PRO A 727 -10.29 -2.71 -12.92
CA PRO A 727 -9.96 -3.75 -11.93
C PRO A 727 -11.17 -4.48 -11.33
N VAL A 728 -12.38 -4.05 -11.67
CA VAL A 728 -13.62 -4.81 -11.47
C VAL A 728 -14.48 -4.66 -12.72
N LEU A 729 -15.04 -5.77 -13.21
CA LEU A 729 -16.05 -5.79 -14.27
C LEU A 729 -17.42 -5.47 -13.70
N ARG A 730 -18.26 -4.76 -14.44
CA ARG A 730 -19.58 -4.31 -13.98
C ARG A 730 -20.70 -4.66 -14.95
N VAL A 731 -21.87 -4.95 -14.42
CA VAL A 731 -23.09 -5.23 -15.19
C VAL A 731 -24.25 -4.42 -14.66
N ASP A 732 -24.97 -3.73 -15.55
CA ASP A 732 -26.20 -3.01 -15.23
C ASP A 732 -27.23 -3.31 -16.32
N THR A 733 -27.77 -4.53 -16.31
CA THR A 733 -28.67 -4.98 -17.40
C THR A 733 -30.06 -4.34 -17.29
N GLY A 734 -30.31 -3.51 -16.27
CA GLY A 734 -31.64 -2.97 -15.96
C GLY A 734 -32.61 -4.00 -15.36
N ASP A 735 -32.15 -5.23 -15.10
CA ASP A 735 -32.91 -6.32 -14.49
C ASP A 735 -32.15 -6.88 -13.28
N PRO A 736 -32.60 -6.62 -12.05
CA PRO A 736 -31.90 -7.04 -10.85
C PRO A 736 -31.63 -8.55 -10.76
N SER A 737 -32.47 -9.39 -11.38
CA SER A 737 -32.28 -10.84 -11.35
C SER A 737 -31.11 -11.30 -12.21
N LEU A 738 -30.90 -10.67 -13.37
CA LEU A 738 -29.77 -10.96 -14.25
C LEU A 738 -28.48 -10.37 -13.71
N ASP A 739 -28.52 -9.14 -13.17
CA ASP A 739 -27.38 -8.52 -12.49
C ASP A 739 -26.86 -9.42 -11.37
N GLU A 740 -27.79 -9.98 -10.59
CA GLU A 740 -27.48 -10.90 -9.49
C GLU A 740 -26.90 -12.23 -9.99
N GLU A 741 -27.39 -12.76 -11.11
CA GLU A 741 -26.84 -13.98 -11.72
C GLU A 741 -25.37 -13.82 -12.16
N PHE A 742 -25.01 -12.64 -12.66
CA PHE A 742 -23.61 -12.30 -12.98
C PHE A 742 -22.79 -12.05 -11.70
N ARG A 743 -23.34 -11.33 -10.72
CA ARG A 743 -22.68 -11.06 -9.44
C ARG A 743 -22.39 -12.34 -8.65
N ALA A 744 -23.33 -13.29 -8.65
CA ALA A 744 -23.21 -14.57 -7.94
C ALA A 744 -22.03 -15.43 -8.42
N ARG A 745 -21.46 -15.13 -9.60
CA ARG A 745 -20.25 -15.81 -10.09
C ARG A 745 -18.97 -15.31 -9.43
N GLU A 746 -19.02 -14.15 -8.78
CA GLU A 746 -17.92 -13.40 -8.14
C GLU A 746 -16.78 -12.99 -9.10
N TYR A 747 -16.48 -13.80 -10.11
CA TYR A 747 -15.47 -13.59 -11.13
C TYR A 747 -15.97 -14.05 -12.50
N LEU A 748 -15.45 -13.43 -13.57
CA LEU A 748 -15.58 -13.89 -14.94
C LEU A 748 -14.22 -14.16 -15.57
N PHE A 749 -14.19 -15.11 -16.50
CA PHE A 749 -13.05 -15.29 -17.39
C PHE A 749 -13.07 -14.20 -18.46
N VAL A 750 -11.98 -13.44 -18.55
CA VAL A 750 -11.74 -12.48 -19.63
C VAL A 750 -10.69 -13.07 -20.56
N LEU A 751 -11.01 -13.16 -21.84
CA LEU A 751 -10.05 -13.56 -22.86
C LEU A 751 -9.06 -12.41 -23.11
N VAL A 752 -7.77 -12.68 -22.94
CA VAL A 752 -6.67 -11.70 -23.00
C VAL A 752 -5.59 -12.05 -24.03
N GLY A 753 -5.77 -13.14 -24.77
CA GLY A 753 -4.83 -13.63 -25.78
C GLY A 753 -5.29 -14.96 -26.38
N TYR A 754 -4.42 -15.63 -27.14
CA TYR A 754 -4.77 -16.88 -27.81
C TYR A 754 -4.92 -18.01 -26.78
N ARG A 755 -6.14 -18.54 -26.64
CA ARG A 755 -6.51 -19.55 -25.63
C ARG A 755 -6.12 -19.18 -24.19
N THR A 756 -5.90 -17.89 -23.93
CA THR A 756 -5.43 -17.37 -22.65
C THR A 756 -6.51 -16.50 -22.03
N SER A 757 -6.95 -16.88 -20.83
CA SER A 757 -7.98 -16.16 -20.08
C SER A 757 -7.47 -15.77 -18.69
N LYS A 758 -7.99 -14.66 -18.18
CA LYS A 758 -7.71 -14.14 -16.84
C LYS A 758 -8.99 -14.09 -16.03
N LEU A 759 -8.96 -14.61 -14.80
CA LEU A 759 -10.05 -14.39 -13.85
C LEU A 759 -10.08 -12.92 -13.43
N HIS A 760 -11.27 -12.34 -13.47
CA HIS A 760 -11.47 -10.94 -13.17
C HIS A 760 -12.73 -10.75 -12.32
N PRO A 761 -12.66 -10.03 -11.18
CA PRO A 761 -13.82 -9.85 -10.32
C PRO A 761 -14.94 -9.12 -11.05
N ILE A 762 -16.19 -9.50 -10.76
CA ILE A 762 -17.40 -8.88 -11.31
C ILE A 762 -18.31 -8.38 -10.18
N GLN A 763 -18.90 -7.21 -10.39
CA GLN A 763 -19.88 -6.58 -9.50
C GLN A 763 -21.09 -6.07 -10.28
N ARG A 764 -22.15 -5.75 -9.55
CA ARG A 764 -23.30 -5.02 -10.05
C ARG A 764 -23.00 -3.52 -10.16
#